data_AF-A0A265Q9G1-F1
#
_entry.id   AF-A0A265Q9G1-F1
#
_cell.length_a   1.000
_cell.length_b   1.000
_cell.length_c   1.000
_cell.angle_alpha   90.00
_cell.angle_beta   90.00
_cell.angle_gamma   90.00
#
_symmetry.space_group_name_H-M   'P 1'
#
loop_
_entity.id
_entity.type
_entity.pdbx_description
1 polymer ?
#
loop_
_entity_poly.entity_id
_entity_poly.type
_entity_poly.pdbx_seq_one_letter_code
_entity_poly.pdbx_strand_id
1 'polypeptide(L)'
;MFNEQALIEESKKHCEEFLQKQQRSLATFTKDSSLIYIPDEKLERFRLDSSKGILYLPLASFLDKNLDENQMMWHIYYELALYPDWRKQTRMYLNRKRHWQKEIDSMTNYILDRIKKEGLEKDSAYEPKIISNYVRKEVLDLLYSLDKYISFLRVLQLCPIYRDEENFEKIILYMKEIGKTVEWISEMPKHRAFINSFLIIELYKTEPKFEEGVENPFHRKVFNEPFFDFVHYQLMRQINNEQGIIKRDPFIQSFIFPAFKELWKQEIDEMIFYKSKEGKEESIKGRENPFKQDDIDEAQESLESTYEEVERILEEMLEQQDQMVSSVENMMNNKMDLECYGISQGDQQLFQFYSNKMKKEREEMRQFWKKLIGDAKEEISVKKDHEIKGKLDIGNLISFYPDFIEAEKKGNYKNLPIFNRYLLESQTDILPERIEISFVIDNSGSMNPRKIEAARKALAVTLLSIDDFNRYLKNNSEQLNQKIEVLSETWFFGSKYYNVKEFNHKNLQEKEKSEIIHSIIRLDGTDGATDDGSCLKEISNRITPRQERELKKGNQIKIVFQVTDGASSFPGLAKEAVEELLSKNVEVYGFQIGKNNQVNEKIFNFVWNEGYKEPHGVIIGEEVEKLPKELLKAVGKNMKSIFNN
;
A
#
# COMPACT_ATOMS: atom_id res chain seq x y z
N MET A 1 -15.27 33.07 27.35
CA MET A 1 -15.48 32.49 26.01
C MET A 1 -14.19 31.76 25.66
N PHE A 2 -14.20 30.43 25.62
CA PHE A 2 -13.07 29.68 25.09
C PHE A 2 -12.98 29.96 23.58
N ASN A 3 -11.76 30.16 23.08
CA ASN A 3 -11.50 30.40 21.67
C ASN A 3 -11.76 29.08 20.91
N GLU A 4 -12.76 29.07 20.04
CA GLU A 4 -13.20 27.90 19.27
C GLU A 4 -12.04 27.25 18.50
N GLN A 5 -11.12 28.06 17.95
CA GLN A 5 -9.89 27.56 17.32
C GLN A 5 -8.98 26.78 18.26
N ALA A 6 -8.85 27.21 19.53
CA ALA A 6 -8.00 26.53 20.49
C ALA A 6 -8.57 25.17 20.90
N LEU A 7 -9.90 25.04 20.96
CA LEU A 7 -10.59 23.77 21.22
C LEU A 7 -10.45 22.78 20.05
N ILE A 8 -10.50 23.26 18.81
CA ILE A 8 -10.29 22.44 17.62
C ILE A 8 -8.84 21.95 17.56
N GLU A 9 -7.86 22.82 17.81
CA GLU A 9 -6.44 22.43 17.88
C GLU A 9 -6.17 21.41 18.99
N GLU A 10 -6.75 21.58 20.18
CA GLU A 10 -6.63 20.64 21.29
C GLU A 10 -7.26 19.28 20.94
N SER A 11 -8.45 19.27 20.34
CA SER A 11 -9.16 18.06 19.92
C SER A 11 -8.41 17.32 18.82
N LYS A 12 -7.84 18.06 17.86
CA LYS A 12 -7.01 17.50 16.79
C LYS A 12 -5.77 16.82 17.35
N LYS A 13 -5.05 17.49 18.26
CA LYS A 13 -3.88 16.94 18.92
C LYS A 13 -4.22 15.69 19.74
N HIS A 14 -5.33 15.70 20.47
CA HIS A 14 -5.78 14.54 21.22
C HIS A 14 -6.08 13.34 20.29
N CYS A 15 -6.76 13.60 19.17
CA CYS A 15 -7.05 12.58 18.15
C CYS A 15 -5.75 12.03 17.52
N GLU A 16 -4.78 12.88 17.20
CA GLU A 16 -3.46 12.46 16.70
C GLU A 16 -2.71 11.58 17.70
N GLU A 17 -2.66 11.97 18.97
CA GLU A 17 -2.04 11.17 20.04
C GLU A 17 -2.75 9.81 20.23
N PHE A 18 -4.08 9.78 20.12
CA PHE A 18 -4.87 8.56 20.16
C PHE A 18 -4.58 7.65 18.96
N LEU A 19 -4.55 8.19 17.74
CA LEU A 19 -4.26 7.43 16.51
C LEU A 19 -2.84 6.87 16.52
N GLN A 20 -1.87 7.62 17.04
CA GLN A 20 -0.50 7.12 17.25
C GLN A 20 -0.46 5.91 18.18
N LYS A 21 -1.18 5.95 19.31
CA LYS A 21 -1.28 4.79 20.23
C LYS A 21 -1.90 3.56 19.55
N GLN A 22 -2.84 3.77 18.63
CA GLN A 22 -3.57 2.69 17.94
C GLN A 22 -2.92 2.25 16.62
N GLN A 23 -1.81 2.88 16.20
CA GLN A 23 -1.20 2.66 14.88
C GLN A 23 -0.86 1.19 14.61
N ARG A 24 -0.36 0.45 15.60
CA ARG A 24 -0.05 -0.98 15.45
C ARG A 24 -1.30 -1.82 15.20
N SER A 25 -2.37 -1.55 15.95
CA SER A 25 -3.66 -2.25 15.80
C SER A 25 -4.26 -1.96 14.43
N LEU A 26 -4.20 -0.70 13.99
CA LEU A 26 -4.63 -0.25 12.68
C LEU A 26 -3.85 -0.92 11.55
N ALA A 27 -2.51 -0.89 11.60
CA ALA A 27 -1.64 -1.53 10.60
C ALA A 27 -1.86 -3.05 10.51
N THR A 28 -2.13 -3.70 11.65
CA THR A 28 -2.43 -5.14 11.68
C THR A 28 -3.77 -5.44 11.01
N PHE A 29 -4.80 -4.63 11.28
CA PHE A 29 -6.14 -4.80 10.72
C PHE A 29 -6.19 -4.52 9.21
N THR A 30 -5.51 -3.46 8.74
CA THR A 30 -5.44 -3.05 7.33
C THR A 30 -4.41 -3.83 6.53
N LYS A 31 -3.48 -4.51 7.22
CA LYS A 31 -2.28 -5.13 6.62
C LYS A 31 -1.43 -4.12 5.84
N ASP A 32 -1.50 -2.86 6.25
CA ASP A 32 -0.73 -1.77 5.65
C ASP A 32 -0.22 -0.83 6.73
N SER A 33 1.08 -0.91 7.01
CA SER A 33 1.76 -0.01 7.94
C SER A 33 2.05 1.37 7.35
N SER A 34 1.88 1.56 6.05
CA SER A 34 2.12 2.83 5.36
C SER A 34 0.89 3.75 5.34
N LEU A 35 -0.29 3.25 5.74
CA LEU A 35 -1.50 4.07 5.80
C LEU A 35 -1.41 5.08 6.96
N ILE A 36 -1.58 6.36 6.64
CA ILE A 36 -1.55 7.47 7.58
C ILE A 36 -2.97 7.89 7.92
N TYR A 37 -3.21 8.25 9.18
CA TYR A 37 -4.50 8.65 9.70
C TYR A 37 -4.43 10.13 10.11
N ILE A 38 -5.18 10.99 9.41
CA ILE A 38 -5.14 12.44 9.65
C ILE A 38 -6.52 12.95 10.04
N PRO A 39 -6.71 13.49 11.25
CA PRO A 39 -7.95 14.17 11.59
C PRO A 39 -8.12 15.47 10.79
N ASP A 40 -9.28 15.62 10.16
CA ASP A 40 -9.66 16.79 9.37
C ASP A 40 -10.91 17.44 9.99
N GLU A 41 -10.79 18.72 10.35
CA GLU A 41 -11.84 19.51 11.00
C GLU A 41 -12.98 19.89 10.05
N LYS A 42 -12.82 19.69 8.73
CA LYS A 42 -13.80 20.12 7.71
C LYS A 42 -14.56 18.96 7.08
N LEU A 43 -14.20 17.73 7.40
CA LEU A 43 -14.84 16.55 6.83
C LEU A 43 -16.01 16.11 7.69
N GLU A 44 -17.12 15.79 7.03
CA GLU A 44 -18.30 15.17 7.63
C GLU A 44 -18.25 13.63 7.57
N ARG A 45 -17.43 13.08 6.66
CA ARG A 45 -17.26 11.64 6.43
C ARG A 45 -15.79 11.27 6.24
N PHE A 46 -15.47 10.00 6.35
CA PHE A 46 -14.13 9.51 6.00
C PHE A 46 -13.80 9.77 4.54
N ARG A 47 -12.54 10.11 4.28
CA ARG A 47 -12.01 10.22 2.92
C ARG A 47 -10.69 9.49 2.83
N LEU A 48 -10.64 8.41 2.06
CA LEU A 48 -9.42 7.69 1.77
C LEU A 48 -8.79 8.24 0.47
N ASP A 49 -7.60 8.85 0.58
CA ASP A 49 -6.76 9.26 -0.54
C ASP A 49 -5.76 8.13 -0.82
N SER A 50 -6.15 7.22 -1.72
CA SER A 50 -5.45 5.94 -1.93
C SER A 50 -4.06 6.12 -2.55
N SER A 51 -3.98 6.86 -3.66
CA SER A 51 -3.32 8.16 -3.61
C SER A 51 -1.99 8.32 -2.87
N LYS A 52 -2.16 8.91 -1.69
CA LYS A 52 -1.10 9.28 -0.76
C LYS A 52 -0.96 8.26 0.37
N GLY A 53 -1.82 7.23 0.40
CA GLY A 53 -1.93 6.32 1.53
C GLY A 53 -2.44 7.05 2.78
N ILE A 54 -3.41 7.96 2.65
CA ILE A 54 -3.93 8.75 3.77
C ILE A 54 -5.43 8.51 3.93
N LEU A 55 -5.87 8.12 5.13
CA LEU A 55 -7.26 8.21 5.55
C LEU A 55 -7.46 9.50 6.34
N TYR A 56 -8.29 10.39 5.82
CA TYR A 56 -8.75 11.57 6.54
C TYR A 56 -9.98 11.23 7.39
N LEU A 57 -9.95 11.61 8.67
CA LEU A 57 -11.00 11.32 9.65
C LEU A 57 -11.87 12.55 9.87
N PRO A 58 -13.21 12.41 9.92
CA PRO A 58 -14.14 13.53 10.11
C PRO A 58 -14.18 13.99 11.57
N LEU A 59 -13.21 14.80 11.97
CA LEU A 59 -13.05 15.23 13.37
C LEU A 59 -14.27 16.03 13.86
N ALA A 60 -14.84 16.88 13.01
CA ALA A 60 -16.05 17.64 13.35
C ALA A 60 -17.20 16.70 13.73
N SER A 61 -17.47 15.70 12.91
CA SER A 61 -18.57 14.76 13.17
C SER A 61 -18.33 13.87 14.39
N PHE A 62 -17.08 13.53 14.70
CA PHE A 62 -16.76 12.82 15.94
C PHE A 62 -17.05 13.66 17.19
N LEU A 63 -16.74 14.95 17.14
CA LEU A 63 -17.00 15.88 18.24
C LEU A 63 -18.49 16.16 18.38
N ASP A 64 -19.20 16.41 17.27
CA ASP A 64 -20.64 16.67 17.28
C ASP A 64 -21.45 15.48 17.82
N LYS A 65 -21.05 14.26 17.46
CA LYS A 65 -21.67 13.01 17.96
C LYS A 65 -21.12 12.57 19.31
N ASN A 66 -20.14 13.28 19.89
CA ASN A 66 -19.49 12.99 21.17
C ASN A 66 -19.03 11.52 21.27
N LEU A 67 -18.36 11.03 20.22
CA LEU A 67 -17.88 9.65 20.16
C LEU A 67 -16.69 9.42 21.08
N ASP A 68 -16.70 8.29 21.79
CA ASP A 68 -15.53 7.85 22.56
C ASP A 68 -14.44 7.20 21.68
N GLU A 69 -13.26 6.99 22.25
CA GLU A 69 -12.11 6.40 21.56
C GLU A 69 -12.42 5.02 20.94
N ASN A 70 -13.25 4.19 21.59
CA ASN A 70 -13.61 2.87 21.06
C ASN A 70 -14.60 2.98 19.89
N GLN A 71 -15.56 3.90 19.97
CA GLN A 71 -16.48 4.20 18.87
C GLN A 71 -15.71 4.74 17.66
N MET A 72 -14.79 5.69 17.87
CA MET A 72 -13.91 6.19 16.82
C MET A 72 -13.11 5.06 16.16
N MET A 73 -12.51 4.16 16.95
CA MET A 73 -11.82 2.98 16.40
C MET A 73 -12.75 2.08 15.61
N TRP A 74 -13.98 1.85 16.08
CA TRP A 74 -14.94 1.01 15.39
C TRP A 74 -15.24 1.55 13.99
N HIS A 75 -15.49 2.86 13.87
CA HIS A 75 -15.74 3.50 12.58
C HIS A 75 -14.55 3.40 11.63
N ILE A 76 -13.32 3.61 12.13
CA ILE A 76 -12.10 3.46 11.31
C ILE A 76 -11.98 2.01 10.80
N TYR A 77 -12.21 1.03 11.67
CA TYR A 77 -12.17 -0.38 11.28
C TYR A 77 -13.27 -0.76 10.32
N TYR A 78 -14.47 -0.21 10.48
CA TYR A 78 -15.61 -0.49 9.62
C TYR A 78 -15.41 0.09 8.22
N GLU A 79 -14.91 1.33 8.13
CA GLU A 79 -14.53 1.98 6.87
C GLU A 79 -13.43 1.19 6.13
N LEU A 80 -12.36 0.82 6.84
CA LEU A 80 -11.22 0.12 6.25
C LEU A 80 -11.38 -1.41 6.20
N ALA A 81 -12.56 -1.95 6.50
CA ALA A 81 -12.72 -3.39 6.65
C ALA A 81 -12.39 -4.14 5.35
N LEU A 82 -12.81 -3.62 4.20
CA LEU A 82 -12.57 -4.23 2.90
C LEU A 82 -11.29 -3.73 2.21
N TYR A 83 -10.62 -2.71 2.77
CA TYR A 83 -9.38 -2.15 2.21
C TYR A 83 -8.31 -3.17 1.80
N PRO A 84 -7.99 -4.20 2.62
CA PRO A 84 -7.00 -5.21 2.21
C PRO A 84 -7.44 -6.01 0.97
N ASP A 85 -8.73 -6.28 0.85
CA ASP A 85 -9.30 -7.00 -0.30
C ASP A 85 -9.39 -6.08 -1.53
N TRP A 86 -9.77 -4.81 -1.35
CA TRP A 86 -9.72 -3.79 -2.40
C TRP A 86 -8.33 -3.69 -3.02
N ARG A 87 -7.27 -3.61 -2.21
CA ARG A 87 -5.89 -3.58 -2.73
C ARG A 87 -5.51 -4.83 -3.52
N LYS A 88 -5.92 -5.99 -3.04
CA LYS A 88 -5.56 -7.28 -3.66
C LYS A 88 -6.35 -7.54 -4.95
N GLN A 89 -7.59 -7.04 -5.01
CA GLN A 89 -8.57 -7.41 -6.04
C GLN A 89 -9.26 -6.20 -6.68
N THR A 90 -8.58 -5.05 -6.79
CA THR A 90 -9.16 -3.77 -7.26
C THR A 90 -9.92 -3.93 -8.58
N ARG A 91 -9.31 -4.60 -9.56
CA ARG A 91 -9.93 -4.88 -10.86
C ARG A 91 -11.21 -5.71 -10.76
N MET A 92 -11.30 -6.63 -9.80
CA MET A 92 -12.50 -7.45 -9.64
C MET A 92 -13.68 -6.61 -9.15
N TYR A 93 -13.45 -5.70 -8.20
CA TYR A 93 -14.48 -4.79 -7.70
C TYR A 93 -14.98 -3.86 -8.82
N LEU A 94 -14.08 -3.19 -9.54
CA LEU A 94 -14.44 -2.28 -10.65
C LEU A 94 -15.17 -3.00 -11.80
N ASN A 95 -14.85 -4.28 -12.05
CA ASN A 95 -15.49 -5.06 -13.12
C ASN A 95 -16.75 -5.81 -12.68
N ARG A 96 -17.28 -5.58 -11.47
CA ARG A 96 -18.50 -6.25 -10.98
C ARG A 96 -19.68 -6.08 -11.93
N LYS A 97 -19.88 -4.88 -12.47
CA LYS A 97 -20.89 -4.63 -13.51
C LYS A 97 -20.81 -5.63 -14.66
N ARG A 98 -19.60 -5.91 -15.14
CA ARG A 98 -19.37 -6.86 -16.25
C ARG A 98 -19.54 -8.31 -15.81
N HIS A 99 -19.09 -8.66 -14.62
CA HIS A 99 -19.20 -10.02 -14.09
C HIS A 99 -20.65 -10.44 -13.82
N TRP A 100 -21.50 -9.48 -13.41
CA TRP A 100 -22.92 -9.67 -13.13
C TRP A 100 -23.83 -9.34 -14.33
N GLN A 101 -23.26 -9.18 -15.52
CA GLN A 101 -24.01 -8.79 -16.72
C GLN A 101 -25.10 -9.81 -17.06
N LYS A 102 -24.86 -11.10 -16.82
CA LYS A 102 -25.86 -12.15 -17.10
C LYS A 102 -27.12 -11.99 -16.25
N GLU A 103 -26.96 -11.67 -14.97
CA GLU A 103 -28.04 -11.43 -14.03
C GLU A 103 -28.80 -10.14 -14.38
N ILE A 104 -28.05 -9.08 -14.72
CA ILE A 104 -28.58 -7.80 -15.18
C ILE A 104 -29.41 -7.99 -16.45
N ASP A 105 -28.88 -8.69 -17.46
CA ASP A 105 -29.60 -8.94 -18.71
C ASP A 105 -30.84 -9.81 -18.47
N SER A 106 -30.74 -10.81 -17.60
CA SER A 106 -31.87 -11.68 -17.26
C SER A 106 -33.03 -10.90 -16.64
N MET A 107 -32.76 -9.99 -15.70
CA MET A 107 -33.82 -9.17 -15.07
C MET A 107 -34.30 -8.05 -15.98
N THR A 108 -33.42 -7.45 -16.78
CA THR A 108 -33.80 -6.46 -17.79
C THR A 108 -34.80 -7.06 -18.78
N ASN A 109 -34.51 -8.24 -19.32
CA ASN A 109 -35.41 -8.93 -20.23
C ASN A 109 -36.74 -9.30 -19.57
N TYR A 110 -36.71 -9.72 -18.30
CA TYR A 110 -37.93 -10.02 -17.54
C TYR A 110 -38.87 -8.81 -17.44
N ILE A 111 -38.33 -7.66 -17.04
CA ILE A 111 -39.11 -6.42 -16.91
C ILE A 111 -39.61 -5.94 -18.28
N LEU A 112 -38.76 -5.98 -19.32
CA LEU A 112 -39.17 -5.61 -20.68
C LEU A 112 -40.28 -6.52 -21.23
N ASP A 113 -40.23 -7.83 -20.98
CA ASP A 113 -41.28 -8.76 -21.37
C ASP A 113 -42.60 -8.46 -20.63
N ARG A 114 -42.55 -8.04 -19.36
CA ARG A 114 -43.73 -7.62 -18.60
C ARG A 114 -44.34 -6.33 -19.18
N ILE A 115 -43.51 -5.34 -19.49
CA ILE A 115 -43.91 -4.07 -20.13
C ILE A 115 -44.52 -4.32 -21.51
N LYS A 116 -43.94 -5.25 -22.27
CA LYS A 116 -44.46 -5.68 -23.57
C LYS A 116 -45.87 -6.29 -23.44
N LYS A 117 -46.10 -7.14 -22.44
CA LYS A 117 -47.44 -7.72 -22.16
C LYS A 117 -48.49 -6.65 -21.82
N GLU A 118 -48.08 -5.52 -21.24
CA GLU A 118 -48.94 -4.36 -20.98
C GLU A 118 -49.09 -3.42 -22.20
N GLY A 119 -48.40 -3.70 -23.31
CA GLY A 119 -48.47 -2.91 -24.55
C GLY A 119 -47.79 -1.53 -24.47
N LEU A 120 -46.79 -1.38 -23.59
CA LEU A 120 -46.10 -0.11 -23.30
C LEU A 120 -44.68 -0.03 -23.89
N GLU A 121 -44.32 -0.95 -24.78
CA GLU A 121 -42.99 -1.10 -25.39
C GLU A 121 -42.47 0.11 -26.20
N LYS A 122 -43.36 1.02 -26.61
CA LYS A 122 -43.02 2.25 -27.36
C LYS A 122 -42.99 3.50 -26.49
N ASP A 123 -43.29 3.37 -25.20
CA ASP A 123 -43.31 4.49 -24.27
C ASP A 123 -41.87 4.87 -23.88
N SER A 124 -41.56 6.17 -23.92
CA SER A 124 -40.21 6.68 -23.61
C SER A 124 -39.80 6.45 -22.15
N ALA A 125 -40.75 6.24 -21.24
CA ALA A 125 -40.46 5.89 -19.85
C ALA A 125 -39.83 4.48 -19.70
N TYR A 126 -40.03 3.61 -20.68
CA TYR A 126 -39.69 2.19 -20.61
C TYR A 126 -38.65 1.77 -21.66
N GLU A 127 -37.87 2.72 -22.17
CA GLU A 127 -36.79 2.43 -23.11
C GLU A 127 -35.83 1.37 -22.53
N PRO A 128 -35.33 0.41 -23.34
CA PRO A 128 -34.43 -0.65 -22.86
C PRO A 128 -33.21 -0.14 -22.08
N LYS A 129 -32.70 1.04 -22.44
CA LYS A 129 -31.56 1.67 -21.74
C LYS A 129 -31.93 2.13 -20.32
N ILE A 130 -33.14 2.66 -20.12
CA ILE A 130 -33.64 3.09 -18.80
C ILE A 130 -33.79 1.87 -17.90
N ILE A 131 -34.47 0.83 -18.38
CA ILE A 131 -34.68 -0.41 -17.63
C ILE A 131 -33.34 -1.10 -17.31
N SER A 132 -32.43 -1.18 -18.29
CA SER A 132 -31.10 -1.76 -18.06
C SER A 132 -30.29 -0.97 -17.01
N ASN A 133 -30.37 0.36 -17.01
CA ASN A 133 -29.70 1.18 -16.00
C ASN A 133 -30.32 1.01 -14.61
N TYR A 134 -31.64 0.95 -14.52
CA TYR A 134 -32.36 0.66 -13.27
C TYR A 134 -31.94 -0.71 -12.71
N VAL A 135 -32.03 -1.77 -13.52
CA VAL A 135 -31.66 -3.13 -13.11
C VAL A 135 -30.20 -3.21 -12.69
N ARG A 136 -29.31 -2.54 -13.44
CA ARG A 136 -27.90 -2.46 -13.08
C ARG A 136 -27.71 -1.84 -11.70
N LYS A 137 -28.41 -0.74 -11.40
CA LYS A 137 -28.33 -0.06 -10.10
C LYS A 137 -28.75 -1.03 -8.97
N GLU A 138 -29.91 -1.68 -9.08
CA GLU A 138 -30.38 -2.64 -8.06
C GLU A 138 -29.40 -3.79 -7.78
N VAL A 139 -28.76 -4.33 -8.82
CA VAL A 139 -27.77 -5.41 -8.66
C VAL A 139 -26.50 -4.90 -7.98
N LEU A 140 -26.03 -3.70 -8.32
CA LEU A 140 -24.86 -3.10 -7.67
C LEU A 140 -25.16 -2.70 -6.22
N ASP A 141 -26.35 -2.16 -5.95
CA ASP A 141 -26.82 -1.81 -4.61
C ASP A 141 -26.93 -3.04 -3.71
N LEU A 142 -27.36 -4.20 -4.25
CA LEU A 142 -27.31 -5.49 -3.56
C LEU A 142 -25.87 -5.84 -3.15
N LEU A 143 -24.90 -5.71 -4.07
CA LEU A 143 -23.50 -6.04 -3.78
C LEU A 143 -22.89 -5.09 -2.76
N TYR A 144 -23.19 -3.80 -2.87
CA TYR A 144 -22.73 -2.78 -1.92
C TYR A 144 -23.31 -3.00 -0.52
N SER A 145 -24.59 -3.30 -0.42
CA SER A 145 -25.24 -3.61 0.87
C SER A 145 -24.63 -4.84 1.54
N LEU A 146 -24.32 -5.87 0.75
CA LEU A 146 -23.62 -7.06 1.25
C LEU A 146 -22.16 -6.76 1.62
N ASP A 147 -21.47 -5.88 0.89
CA ASP A 147 -20.13 -5.44 1.27
C ASP A 147 -20.13 -4.74 2.63
N LYS A 148 -21.10 -3.87 2.93
CA LYS A 148 -21.27 -3.26 4.26
C LYS A 148 -21.54 -4.31 5.34
N TYR A 149 -22.39 -5.30 5.06
CA TYR A 149 -22.60 -6.43 5.97
C TYR A 149 -21.30 -7.21 6.24
N ILE A 150 -20.48 -7.46 5.23
CA ILE A 150 -19.19 -8.14 5.38
C ILE A 150 -18.20 -7.29 6.16
N SER A 151 -18.16 -5.97 5.91
CA SER A 151 -17.35 -5.05 6.70
C SER A 151 -17.68 -5.19 8.18
N PHE A 152 -18.97 -5.22 8.51
CA PHE A 152 -19.46 -5.38 9.88
C PHE A 152 -18.99 -6.71 10.49
N LEU A 153 -19.25 -7.83 9.80
CA LEU A 153 -18.80 -9.16 10.26
C LEU A 153 -17.28 -9.23 10.44
N ARG A 154 -16.51 -8.61 9.54
CA ARG A 154 -15.05 -8.61 9.61
C ARG A 154 -14.54 -7.84 10.83
N VAL A 155 -15.15 -6.69 11.15
CA VAL A 155 -14.81 -5.94 12.37
C VAL A 155 -15.07 -6.80 13.60
N LEU A 156 -16.28 -7.36 13.73
CA LEU A 156 -16.58 -8.27 14.84
C LEU A 156 -15.61 -9.44 14.88
N GLN A 157 -15.26 -10.00 13.72
CA GLN A 157 -14.41 -11.18 13.67
C GLN A 157 -12.97 -10.90 14.13
N LEU A 158 -12.39 -9.78 13.71
CA LEU A 158 -10.98 -9.47 13.96
C LEU A 158 -10.73 -8.60 15.19
N CYS A 159 -11.76 -7.90 15.68
CA CYS A 159 -11.69 -7.01 16.82
C CYS A 159 -12.70 -7.47 17.89
N PRO A 160 -12.34 -8.47 18.75
CA PRO A 160 -13.28 -9.09 19.69
C PRO A 160 -13.93 -8.13 20.68
N ILE A 161 -13.28 -6.99 20.99
CA ILE A 161 -13.79 -5.95 21.88
C ILE A 161 -15.19 -5.43 21.48
N TYR A 162 -15.54 -5.51 20.19
CA TYR A 162 -16.84 -5.10 19.68
C TYR A 162 -17.91 -6.18 19.74
N ARG A 163 -17.58 -7.38 20.24
CA ARG A 163 -18.58 -8.40 20.61
C ARG A 163 -19.00 -8.28 22.06
N ASP A 164 -18.26 -7.53 22.85
CA ASP A 164 -18.59 -7.24 24.24
C ASP A 164 -19.86 -6.39 24.28
N GLU A 165 -20.76 -6.71 25.21
CA GLU A 165 -22.11 -6.15 25.29
C GLU A 165 -22.11 -4.61 25.28
N GLU A 166 -21.27 -3.98 26.09
CA GLU A 166 -21.17 -2.51 26.20
C GLU A 166 -20.79 -1.85 24.85
N ASN A 167 -19.78 -2.37 24.16
CA ASN A 167 -19.36 -1.77 22.89
C ASN A 167 -20.34 -2.11 21.75
N PHE A 168 -20.94 -3.29 21.79
CA PHE A 168 -21.94 -3.69 20.80
C PHE A 168 -23.22 -2.84 20.91
N GLU A 169 -23.65 -2.50 22.13
CA GLU A 169 -24.77 -1.58 22.36
C GLU A 169 -24.52 -0.19 21.77
N LYS A 170 -23.29 0.35 21.91
CA LYS A 170 -22.91 1.63 21.29
C LYS A 170 -22.98 1.58 19.76
N ILE A 171 -22.58 0.45 19.16
CA ILE A 171 -22.69 0.22 17.72
C ILE A 171 -24.16 0.17 17.29
N ILE A 172 -25.00 -0.55 18.04
CA ILE A 172 -26.45 -0.59 17.79
C ILE A 172 -27.05 0.83 17.84
N LEU A 173 -26.66 1.64 18.84
CA LEU A 173 -27.15 3.00 19.00
C LEU A 173 -26.81 3.87 17.78
N TYR A 174 -25.54 3.84 17.34
CA TYR A 174 -25.12 4.51 16.09
C TYR A 174 -25.94 4.03 14.88
N MET A 175 -26.10 2.71 14.71
CA MET A 175 -26.85 2.15 13.59
C MET A 175 -28.30 2.63 13.57
N LYS A 176 -28.94 2.80 14.75
CA LYS A 176 -30.27 3.40 14.83
C LYS A 176 -30.29 4.87 14.42
N GLU A 177 -29.29 5.65 14.85
CA GLU A 177 -29.18 7.08 14.51
C GLU A 177 -29.08 7.30 13.01
N ILE A 178 -28.35 6.44 12.29
CA ILE A 178 -28.25 6.49 10.82
C ILE A 178 -29.40 5.76 10.09
N GLY A 179 -30.49 5.43 10.81
CA GLY A 179 -31.71 4.88 10.23
C GLY A 179 -31.68 3.38 9.94
N LYS A 180 -30.68 2.62 10.40
CA LYS A 180 -30.63 1.14 10.26
C LYS A 180 -31.46 0.47 11.37
N THR A 181 -32.76 0.70 11.36
CA THR A 181 -33.71 0.12 12.32
C THR A 181 -34.47 -1.07 11.72
N VAL A 182 -35.22 -1.79 12.57
CA VAL A 182 -36.09 -2.88 12.11
C VAL A 182 -37.25 -2.32 11.28
N GLU A 183 -37.80 -1.17 11.68
CA GLU A 183 -38.91 -0.48 11.01
C GLU A 183 -38.49 0.00 9.61
N TRP A 184 -37.25 0.46 9.45
CA TRP A 184 -36.71 0.92 8.18
C TRP A 184 -36.77 -0.15 7.08
N ILE A 185 -36.54 -1.43 7.43
CA ILE A 185 -36.67 -2.54 6.48
C ILE A 185 -38.11 -2.70 5.99
N SER A 186 -39.11 -2.48 6.86
CA SER A 186 -40.52 -2.68 6.53
C SER A 186 -41.05 -1.67 5.51
N GLU A 187 -40.39 -0.53 5.35
CA GLU A 187 -40.76 0.51 4.39
C GLU A 187 -40.08 0.31 3.02
N MET A 188 -39.14 -0.63 2.91
CA MET A 188 -38.40 -0.91 1.69
C MET A 188 -39.11 -1.92 0.77
N PRO A 189 -38.82 -1.87 -0.56
CA PRO A 189 -39.14 -2.97 -1.46
C PRO A 189 -38.60 -4.32 -0.92
N LYS A 190 -39.39 -5.40 -1.03
CA LYS A 190 -39.12 -6.73 -0.45
C LYS A 190 -37.70 -7.24 -0.75
N HIS A 191 -37.20 -7.08 -1.97
CA HIS A 191 -35.85 -7.49 -2.38
C HIS A 191 -34.75 -6.70 -1.67
N ARG A 192 -34.91 -5.38 -1.50
CA ARG A 192 -33.97 -4.53 -0.76
C ARG A 192 -34.05 -4.77 0.74
N ALA A 193 -35.26 -4.94 1.26
CA ALA A 193 -35.54 -5.35 2.64
C ALA A 193 -34.79 -6.65 2.97
N PHE A 194 -34.89 -7.67 2.11
CA PHE A 194 -34.19 -8.94 2.27
C PHE A 194 -32.66 -8.82 2.38
N ILE A 195 -32.02 -7.98 1.57
CA ILE A 195 -30.57 -7.81 1.64
C ILE A 195 -30.15 -7.05 2.90
N ASN A 196 -30.86 -5.98 3.25
CA ASN A 196 -30.58 -5.22 4.47
C ASN A 196 -30.88 -6.03 5.74
N SER A 197 -31.75 -7.04 5.66
CA SER A 197 -32.10 -7.93 6.76
C SER A 197 -30.88 -8.66 7.34
N PHE A 198 -29.86 -8.97 6.55
CA PHE A 198 -28.66 -9.64 7.08
C PHE A 198 -27.97 -8.82 8.18
N LEU A 199 -27.82 -7.51 7.96
CA LEU A 199 -27.24 -6.61 8.97
C LEU A 199 -28.18 -6.41 10.16
N ILE A 200 -29.48 -6.25 9.92
CA ILE A 200 -30.48 -6.05 10.99
C ILE A 200 -30.61 -7.29 11.88
N ILE A 201 -30.60 -8.50 11.31
CA ILE A 201 -30.59 -9.74 12.11
C ILE A 201 -29.34 -9.78 12.99
N GLU A 202 -28.17 -9.36 12.49
CA GLU A 202 -26.97 -9.32 13.33
C GLU A 202 -27.08 -8.32 14.49
N LEU A 203 -27.58 -7.12 14.22
CA LEU A 203 -27.67 -6.04 15.22
C LEU A 203 -28.71 -6.36 16.29
N TYR A 204 -29.89 -6.86 15.90
CA TYR A 204 -31.05 -6.95 16.79
C TYR A 204 -31.47 -8.38 17.12
N LYS A 205 -30.80 -9.39 16.57
CA LYS A 205 -31.11 -10.81 16.74
C LYS A 205 -32.58 -11.15 16.45
N THR A 206 -33.22 -10.34 15.60
CA THR A 206 -34.64 -10.42 15.28
C THR A 206 -34.79 -10.57 13.78
N GLU A 207 -35.50 -11.62 13.37
CA GLU A 207 -35.83 -11.81 11.96
C GLU A 207 -36.90 -10.80 11.51
N PRO A 208 -36.68 -10.06 10.42
CA PRO A 208 -37.66 -9.11 9.91
C PRO A 208 -38.89 -9.86 9.36
N LYS A 209 -40.05 -9.27 9.60
CA LYS A 209 -41.33 -9.78 9.10
C LYS A 209 -41.56 -9.23 7.70
N PHE A 210 -41.76 -10.12 6.73
CA PHE A 210 -42.29 -9.77 5.41
C PHE A 210 -43.82 -9.81 5.47
N GLU A 211 -44.49 -9.01 4.63
CA GLU A 211 -45.95 -8.94 4.55
C GLU A 211 -46.61 -10.31 4.32
N GLU A 212 -47.87 -10.46 4.76
CA GLU A 212 -48.63 -11.71 4.65
C GLU A 212 -48.75 -12.19 3.19
N GLY A 213 -48.32 -13.43 2.93
CA GLY A 213 -48.44 -14.10 1.63
C GLY A 213 -47.11 -14.40 0.92
N VAL A 214 -46.00 -13.82 1.38
CA VAL A 214 -44.65 -14.09 0.85
C VAL A 214 -43.91 -15.06 1.77
N GLU A 215 -43.37 -16.16 1.22
CA GLU A 215 -42.53 -17.08 1.98
C GLU A 215 -41.21 -16.37 2.36
N ASN A 216 -41.01 -16.13 3.66
CA ASN A 216 -39.79 -15.51 4.17
C ASN A 216 -38.55 -16.31 3.72
N PRO A 217 -37.62 -15.73 2.93
CA PRO A 217 -36.46 -16.45 2.45
C PRO A 217 -35.58 -17.04 3.56
N PHE A 218 -35.60 -16.44 4.76
CA PHE A 218 -34.83 -16.92 5.91
C PHE A 218 -35.37 -18.23 6.50
N HIS A 219 -36.63 -18.59 6.24
CA HIS A 219 -37.20 -19.88 6.69
C HIS A 219 -36.71 -21.07 5.85
N ARG A 220 -36.02 -20.81 4.72
CA ARG A 220 -35.45 -21.85 3.89
C ARG A 220 -34.28 -22.53 4.60
N LYS A 221 -33.99 -23.77 4.20
CA LYS A 221 -32.81 -24.50 4.64
C LYS A 221 -31.87 -24.78 3.49
N VAL A 222 -30.57 -24.67 3.74
CA VAL A 222 -29.51 -25.04 2.80
C VAL A 222 -28.64 -26.08 3.51
N PHE A 223 -28.48 -27.25 2.89
CA PHE A 223 -27.81 -28.41 3.53
C PHE A 223 -28.36 -28.73 4.94
N ASN A 224 -29.67 -28.55 5.13
CA ASN A 224 -30.39 -28.76 6.39
C ASN A 224 -30.07 -27.76 7.52
N GLU A 225 -29.30 -26.70 7.24
CA GLU A 225 -29.05 -25.57 8.13
C GLU A 225 -30.00 -24.41 7.81
N PRO A 226 -30.44 -23.60 8.81
CA PRO A 226 -31.18 -22.37 8.55
C PRO A 226 -30.42 -21.45 7.60
N PHE A 227 -31.14 -20.80 6.67
CA PHE A 227 -30.51 -20.04 5.58
C PHE A 227 -29.58 -18.93 6.09
N PHE A 228 -30.00 -18.16 7.10
CA PHE A 228 -29.17 -17.12 7.70
C PHE A 228 -27.88 -17.70 8.29
N ASP A 229 -27.99 -18.75 9.11
CA ASP A 229 -26.84 -19.39 9.77
C ASP A 229 -25.84 -19.95 8.76
N PHE A 230 -26.34 -20.60 7.71
CA PHE A 230 -25.52 -21.09 6.60
C PHE A 230 -24.76 -19.93 5.95
N VAL A 231 -25.44 -18.84 5.60
CA VAL A 231 -24.80 -17.68 4.97
C VAL A 231 -23.78 -17.05 5.89
N HIS A 232 -24.16 -16.77 7.15
CA HIS A 232 -23.28 -16.22 8.17
C HIS A 232 -22.01 -17.07 8.32
N TYR A 233 -22.15 -18.38 8.54
CA TYR A 233 -21.02 -19.28 8.72
C TYR A 233 -20.10 -19.31 7.50
N GLN A 234 -20.65 -19.36 6.28
CA GLN A 234 -19.84 -19.35 5.06
C GLN A 234 -19.06 -18.05 4.89
N LEU A 235 -19.68 -16.90 5.16
CA LEU A 235 -19.03 -15.60 5.07
C LEU A 235 -17.94 -15.44 6.14
N MET A 236 -18.20 -15.87 7.38
CA MET A 236 -17.19 -15.91 8.44
C MET A 236 -15.99 -16.79 8.08
N ARG A 237 -16.25 -17.96 7.48
CA ARG A 237 -15.20 -18.84 6.97
C ARG A 237 -14.39 -18.19 5.85
N GLN A 238 -15.04 -17.43 4.96
CA GLN A 238 -14.34 -16.69 3.89
C GLN A 238 -13.47 -15.56 4.45
N ILE A 239 -13.94 -14.85 5.47
CA ILE A 239 -13.18 -13.81 6.19
C ILE A 239 -11.93 -14.42 6.82
N ASN A 240 -12.07 -15.50 7.59
CA ASN A 240 -10.96 -16.17 8.27
C ASN A 240 -9.90 -16.74 7.31
N ASN A 241 -10.33 -17.16 6.11
CA ASN A 241 -9.44 -17.71 5.09
C ASN A 241 -9.00 -16.67 4.05
N GLU A 242 -9.35 -15.40 4.24
CA GLU A 242 -8.96 -14.27 3.38
C GLU A 242 -9.26 -14.49 1.89
N GLN A 243 -10.42 -15.08 1.62
CA GLN A 243 -10.81 -15.47 0.27
C GLN A 243 -11.34 -14.31 -0.56
N GLY A 244 -11.82 -13.25 0.10
CA GLY A 244 -12.20 -11.98 -0.51
C GLY A 244 -13.30 -12.10 -1.57
N ILE A 245 -13.38 -11.08 -2.42
CA ILE A 245 -14.36 -10.97 -3.52
C ILE A 245 -14.36 -12.18 -4.47
N ILE A 246 -13.21 -12.84 -4.68
CA ILE A 246 -13.06 -13.97 -5.62
C ILE A 246 -13.99 -15.13 -5.24
N LYS A 247 -14.15 -15.42 -3.95
CA LYS A 247 -15.06 -16.48 -3.48
C LYS A 247 -16.40 -15.92 -3.02
N ARG A 248 -16.41 -14.68 -2.52
CA ARG A 248 -17.61 -14.03 -2.02
C ARG A 248 -18.65 -13.82 -3.12
N ASP A 249 -18.30 -13.20 -4.24
CA ASP A 249 -19.29 -12.87 -5.26
C ASP A 249 -19.95 -14.12 -5.88
N PRO A 250 -19.21 -15.19 -6.26
CA PRO A 250 -19.83 -16.44 -6.71
C PRO A 250 -20.73 -17.09 -5.65
N PHE A 251 -20.38 -16.96 -4.36
CA PHE A 251 -21.20 -17.43 -3.26
C PHE A 251 -22.51 -16.62 -3.16
N ILE A 252 -22.43 -15.28 -3.19
CA ILE A 252 -23.60 -14.39 -3.21
C ILE A 252 -24.50 -14.74 -4.40
N GLN A 253 -23.91 -14.87 -5.60
CA GLN A 253 -24.62 -15.21 -6.84
C GLN A 253 -25.35 -16.56 -6.74
N SER A 254 -24.78 -17.54 -6.05
CA SER A 254 -25.34 -18.89 -5.95
C SER A 254 -26.40 -19.05 -4.87
N PHE A 255 -26.23 -18.37 -3.72
CA PHE A 255 -27.05 -18.64 -2.54
C PHE A 255 -27.94 -17.46 -2.12
N ILE A 256 -27.54 -16.21 -2.36
CA ILE A 256 -28.29 -15.03 -1.91
C ILE A 256 -29.10 -14.43 -3.06
N PHE A 257 -28.48 -14.23 -4.22
CA PHE A 257 -29.12 -13.61 -5.38
C PHE A 257 -30.41 -14.31 -5.85
N PRO A 258 -30.54 -15.66 -5.82
CA PRO A 258 -31.79 -16.30 -6.22
C PRO A 258 -33.00 -15.88 -5.38
N ALA A 259 -32.84 -15.74 -4.06
CA ALA A 259 -33.90 -15.27 -3.18
C ALA A 259 -34.26 -13.80 -3.46
N PHE A 260 -33.24 -12.95 -3.61
CA PHE A 260 -33.41 -11.56 -4.01
C PHE A 260 -34.17 -11.42 -5.32
N LYS A 261 -33.77 -12.19 -6.35
CA LYS A 261 -34.37 -12.18 -7.68
C LYS A 261 -35.85 -12.56 -7.65
N GLU A 262 -36.22 -13.58 -6.88
CA GLU A 262 -37.61 -14.02 -6.79
C GLU A 262 -38.49 -12.99 -6.08
N LEU A 263 -38.02 -12.38 -4.99
CA LEU A 263 -38.73 -11.27 -4.34
C LEU A 263 -38.90 -10.08 -5.30
N TRP A 264 -37.83 -9.73 -6.02
CA TRP A 264 -37.87 -8.61 -6.96
C TRP A 264 -38.84 -8.86 -8.12
N LYS A 265 -38.90 -10.09 -8.67
CA LYS A 265 -39.89 -10.44 -9.68
C LYS A 265 -41.32 -10.31 -9.17
N GLN A 266 -41.59 -10.75 -7.94
CA GLN A 266 -42.93 -10.63 -7.34
C GLN A 266 -43.38 -9.17 -7.29
N GLU A 267 -42.49 -8.27 -6.87
CA GLU A 267 -42.78 -6.84 -6.88
C GLU A 267 -43.03 -6.27 -8.28
N ILE A 268 -42.22 -6.68 -9.26
CA ILE A 268 -42.42 -6.27 -10.67
C ILE A 268 -43.75 -6.80 -11.22
N ASP A 269 -44.16 -8.00 -10.82
CA ASP A 269 -45.44 -8.59 -11.26
C ASP A 269 -46.64 -7.88 -10.62
N GLU A 270 -46.49 -7.43 -9.37
CA GLU A 270 -47.47 -6.63 -8.61
C GLU A 270 -47.52 -5.16 -9.07
N MET A 271 -46.47 -4.68 -9.76
CA MET A 271 -46.36 -3.29 -10.21
C MET A 271 -47.38 -2.93 -11.30
N ILE A 272 -48.02 -1.77 -11.13
CA ILE A 272 -48.94 -1.20 -12.12
C ILE A 272 -48.17 -0.22 -13.02
N PHE A 273 -48.16 -0.49 -14.33
CA PHE A 273 -47.50 0.36 -15.33
C PHE A 273 -48.46 1.43 -15.88
N TYR A 274 -47.94 2.61 -16.23
CA TYR A 274 -48.72 3.74 -16.73
C TYR A 274 -48.11 4.31 -18.02
N LYS A 275 -48.94 4.79 -18.95
CA LYS A 275 -48.46 5.56 -20.11
C LYS A 275 -47.94 6.93 -19.68
N SER A 276 -46.76 7.31 -20.16
CA SER A 276 -46.24 8.67 -19.99
C SER A 276 -47.11 9.66 -20.78
N LYS A 277 -47.44 10.82 -20.18
CA LYS A 277 -48.19 11.86 -20.88
C LYS A 277 -47.24 12.61 -21.82
N GLU A 278 -47.55 12.61 -23.12
CA GLU A 278 -46.99 13.57 -24.07
C GLU A 278 -47.35 15.00 -23.63
N GLY A 279 -46.34 15.77 -23.23
CA GLY A 279 -46.34 17.23 -23.12
C GLY A 279 -47.59 17.91 -22.55
N LYS A 280 -47.57 18.25 -21.26
CA LYS A 280 -48.05 19.52 -20.70
C LYS A 280 -47.70 19.63 -19.21
N GLU A 281 -46.92 20.66 -18.89
CA GLU A 281 -46.73 21.19 -17.55
C GLU A 281 -48.09 21.54 -16.96
N GLU A 282 -48.57 20.76 -15.98
CA GLU A 282 -49.31 21.24 -14.81
C GLU A 282 -49.64 20.06 -13.86
N SER A 283 -48.99 20.14 -12.69
CA SER A 283 -49.33 19.54 -11.39
C SER A 283 -50.40 18.43 -11.32
N ILE A 284 -49.94 17.17 -11.27
CA ILE A 284 -50.53 16.14 -10.40
C ILE A 284 -49.34 15.38 -9.78
N LYS A 285 -49.03 15.63 -8.50
CA LYS A 285 -48.10 14.80 -7.72
C LYS A 285 -48.61 13.35 -7.74
N GLY A 286 -47.81 12.41 -8.25
CA GLY A 286 -48.14 10.97 -8.23
C GLY A 286 -48.13 10.22 -9.56
N ARG A 287 -47.46 10.71 -10.61
CA ARG A 287 -47.21 9.93 -11.85
C ARG A 287 -45.76 10.04 -12.30
N GLU A 288 -44.84 9.71 -11.41
CA GLU A 288 -43.43 9.54 -11.75
C GLU A 288 -43.20 8.14 -12.35
N ASN A 289 -42.22 8.05 -13.24
CA ASN A 289 -41.82 6.77 -13.82
C ASN A 289 -41.26 5.90 -12.67
N PRO A 290 -41.79 4.69 -12.41
CA PRO A 290 -41.31 3.86 -11.30
C PRO A 290 -39.86 3.40 -11.45
N PHE A 291 -39.28 3.54 -12.65
CA PHE A 291 -37.88 3.26 -12.95
C PHE A 291 -37.03 4.52 -13.12
N LYS A 292 -37.60 5.71 -12.88
CA LYS A 292 -36.78 6.91 -12.74
C LYS A 292 -35.99 6.80 -11.43
N GLN A 293 -34.74 7.22 -11.53
CA GLN A 293 -33.82 7.28 -10.40
C GLN A 293 -34.28 8.41 -9.50
N ASP A 294 -35.18 8.12 -8.56
CA ASP A 294 -35.24 8.93 -7.36
C ASP A 294 -34.00 8.56 -6.54
N ASP A 295 -33.24 9.59 -6.17
CA ASP A 295 -32.23 9.49 -5.12
C ASP A 295 -32.99 9.19 -3.84
N ILE A 296 -33.34 7.92 -3.62
CA ILE A 296 -33.78 7.47 -2.31
C ILE A 296 -32.55 7.59 -1.45
N ASP A 297 -32.52 8.73 -0.75
CA ASP A 297 -31.50 9.25 0.13
C ASP A 297 -30.76 8.13 0.87
N GLU A 298 -29.48 7.93 0.53
CA GLU A 298 -28.53 7.45 1.52
C GLU A 298 -28.73 8.34 2.75
N ALA A 299 -29.03 7.72 3.90
CA ALA A 299 -29.21 8.45 5.16
C ALA A 299 -28.13 9.52 5.28
N GLN A 300 -28.54 10.79 5.29
CA GLN A 300 -27.70 11.95 4.99
C GLN A 300 -26.50 12.12 5.95
N GLU A 301 -26.37 11.31 7.01
CA GLU A 301 -25.41 11.51 8.11
C GLU A 301 -24.54 10.28 8.48
N SER A 302 -24.32 9.29 7.58
CA SER A 302 -23.36 8.22 7.88
C SER A 302 -21.92 8.71 7.78
N LEU A 303 -21.03 8.24 8.66
CA LEU A 303 -19.59 8.60 8.62
C LEU A 303 -18.83 7.88 7.49
N GLU A 304 -19.33 6.72 7.07
CA GLU A 304 -18.67 5.83 6.12
C GLU A 304 -18.83 6.28 4.65
N SER A 305 -17.89 5.87 3.80
CA SER A 305 -17.89 6.25 2.38
C SER A 305 -19.07 5.65 1.59
N THR A 306 -19.58 6.43 0.64
CA THR A 306 -20.67 6.04 -0.29
C THR A 306 -20.18 5.07 -1.35
N TYR A 307 -21.09 4.50 -2.13
CA TYR A 307 -20.71 3.64 -3.26
C TYR A 307 -19.84 4.38 -4.28
N GLU A 308 -20.22 5.62 -4.67
CA GLU A 308 -19.49 6.42 -5.64
C GLU A 308 -18.09 6.81 -5.15
N GLU A 309 -17.96 7.08 -3.85
CA GLU A 309 -16.67 7.36 -3.22
C GLU A 309 -15.77 6.12 -3.23
N VAL A 310 -16.31 4.94 -2.91
CA VAL A 310 -15.59 3.67 -2.98
C VAL A 310 -15.18 3.35 -4.42
N GLU A 311 -16.04 3.60 -5.42
CA GLU A 311 -15.71 3.40 -6.84
C GLU A 311 -14.53 4.31 -7.24
N ARG A 312 -14.56 5.60 -6.87
CA ARG A 312 -13.43 6.52 -7.09
C ARG A 312 -12.14 6.07 -6.40
N ILE A 313 -12.22 5.61 -5.15
CA ILE A 313 -11.07 5.07 -4.42
C ILE A 313 -10.47 3.88 -5.19
N LEU A 314 -11.31 2.98 -5.69
CA LEU A 314 -10.88 1.82 -6.45
C LEU A 314 -10.27 2.21 -7.80
N GLU A 315 -10.83 3.22 -8.48
CA GLU A 315 -10.25 3.79 -9.70
C GLU A 315 -8.86 4.37 -9.45
N GLU A 316 -8.69 5.19 -8.40
CA GLU A 316 -7.38 5.72 -8.00
C GLU A 316 -6.39 4.60 -7.63
N MET A 317 -6.83 3.58 -6.88
CA MET A 317 -6.00 2.41 -6.57
C MET A 317 -5.58 1.65 -7.83
N LEU A 318 -6.50 1.52 -8.79
CA LEU A 318 -6.20 0.87 -10.06
C LEU A 318 -5.23 1.72 -10.85
N GLU A 319 -5.41 3.03 -10.90
CA GLU A 319 -4.48 3.96 -11.53
C GLU A 319 -3.11 3.89 -10.87
N GLN A 320 -2.99 3.77 -9.54
CA GLN A 320 -1.70 3.56 -8.88
C GLN A 320 -1.09 2.21 -9.24
N GLN A 321 -1.87 1.13 -9.26
CA GLN A 321 -1.39 -0.18 -9.68
C GLN A 321 -0.95 -0.15 -11.13
N ASP A 322 -1.72 0.52 -11.98
CA ASP A 322 -1.46 0.70 -13.40
C ASP A 322 -0.42 1.78 -13.66
N GLN A 323 -0.11 2.69 -12.74
CA GLN A 323 1.03 3.62 -12.76
C GLN A 323 2.27 2.97 -12.16
N MET A 324 2.14 1.97 -11.31
CA MET A 324 3.25 1.11 -10.91
C MET A 324 3.58 0.12 -12.03
N VAL A 325 2.57 -0.47 -12.65
CA VAL A 325 2.68 -1.34 -13.83
C VAL A 325 3.02 -0.52 -15.07
N SER A 326 2.56 0.73 -15.23
CA SER A 326 2.96 1.66 -16.29
C SER A 326 4.15 2.52 -15.90
N SER A 327 4.66 2.54 -14.68
CA SER A 327 6.05 2.91 -14.46
C SER A 327 6.96 1.81 -14.96
N VAL A 328 6.49 0.56 -14.95
CA VAL A 328 7.14 -0.59 -15.60
C VAL A 328 6.85 -0.60 -17.11
N GLU A 329 5.65 -0.27 -17.57
CA GLU A 329 5.26 -0.28 -18.99
C GLU A 329 5.53 1.05 -19.71
N ASN A 330 5.44 2.23 -19.11
CA ASN A 330 5.99 3.50 -19.63
C ASN A 330 7.52 3.59 -19.43
N MET A 331 8.13 2.70 -18.63
CA MET A 331 9.55 2.34 -18.83
C MET A 331 9.75 1.51 -20.11
N MET A 332 8.71 0.83 -20.63
CA MET A 332 8.78 -0.12 -21.76
C MET A 332 8.08 0.33 -23.08
N ASN A 333 7.20 1.34 -23.07
CA ASN A 333 6.27 1.70 -24.15
C ASN A 333 6.14 3.21 -24.40
N ASN A 334 6.77 4.08 -23.60
CA ASN A 334 7.16 5.33 -24.22
C ASN A 334 8.14 4.92 -25.32
N LYS A 335 7.73 5.06 -26.58
CA LYS A 335 8.64 5.34 -27.69
C LYS A 335 9.35 6.66 -27.37
N MET A 336 10.12 6.70 -26.29
CA MET A 336 11.18 7.65 -26.12
C MET A 336 12.20 7.24 -27.16
N ASP A 337 12.36 8.08 -28.15
CA ASP A 337 13.33 7.87 -29.21
C ASP A 337 14.74 8.00 -28.63
N LEU A 338 15.23 6.90 -28.06
CA LEU A 338 16.59 6.80 -27.53
C LEU A 338 17.63 6.63 -28.65
N GLU A 339 17.24 6.73 -29.94
CA GLU A 339 18.20 6.78 -31.05
C GLU A 339 19.15 7.97 -30.89
N CYS A 340 18.68 9.09 -30.32
CA CYS A 340 19.51 10.25 -30.00
C CYS A 340 20.62 9.96 -28.95
N TYR A 341 20.48 8.87 -28.17
CA TYR A 341 21.49 8.34 -27.24
C TYR A 341 22.20 7.07 -27.76
N GLY A 342 22.01 6.74 -29.05
CA GLY A 342 22.64 5.61 -29.72
C GLY A 342 22.12 4.24 -29.25
N ILE A 343 20.87 4.14 -28.82
CA ILE A 343 20.24 2.87 -28.40
C ILE A 343 19.34 2.37 -29.52
N SER A 344 19.68 1.22 -30.10
CA SER A 344 18.87 0.59 -31.15
C SER A 344 17.65 -0.15 -30.58
N GLN A 345 16.69 -0.49 -31.44
CA GLN A 345 15.56 -1.34 -31.04
C GLN A 345 16.01 -2.72 -30.54
N GLY A 346 17.10 -3.28 -31.09
CA GLY A 346 17.68 -4.53 -30.62
C GLY A 346 18.24 -4.43 -29.20
N ASP A 347 18.86 -3.29 -28.87
CA ASP A 347 19.37 -3.03 -27.53
C ASP A 347 18.26 -2.94 -26.49
N GLN A 348 17.15 -2.28 -26.85
CA GLN A 348 15.96 -2.22 -26.00
C GLN A 348 15.37 -3.61 -25.75
N GLN A 349 15.31 -4.48 -26.78
CA GLN A 349 14.83 -5.86 -26.63
C GLN A 349 15.76 -6.69 -25.73
N LEU A 350 17.07 -6.53 -25.87
CA LEU A 350 18.04 -7.24 -25.04
C LEU A 350 17.98 -6.79 -23.58
N PHE A 351 17.87 -5.48 -23.33
CA PHE A 351 17.62 -4.94 -22.00
C PHE A 351 16.31 -5.49 -21.40
N GLN A 352 15.24 -5.49 -22.19
CA GLN A 352 13.92 -6.01 -21.79
C GLN A 352 13.98 -7.48 -21.40
N PHE A 353 14.76 -8.29 -22.12
CA PHE A 353 15.00 -9.69 -21.78
C PHE A 353 15.61 -9.84 -20.37
N TYR A 354 16.67 -9.10 -20.05
CA TYR A 354 17.32 -9.18 -18.74
C TYR A 354 16.45 -8.62 -17.61
N SER A 355 15.75 -7.50 -17.84
CA SER A 355 14.79 -6.92 -16.91
C SER A 355 13.70 -7.93 -16.52
N ASN A 356 13.10 -8.59 -17.52
CA ASN A 356 12.06 -9.61 -17.27
C ASN A 356 12.62 -10.85 -16.59
N LYS A 357 13.83 -11.29 -16.94
CA LYS A 357 14.47 -12.46 -16.34
C LYS A 357 14.71 -12.28 -14.83
N MET A 358 14.96 -11.05 -14.38
CA MET A 358 15.24 -10.70 -12.98
C MET A 358 14.02 -10.14 -12.22
N LYS A 359 12.81 -10.27 -12.78
CA LYS A 359 11.59 -9.70 -12.19
C LYS A 359 11.33 -10.21 -10.77
N LYS A 360 11.62 -11.49 -10.49
CA LYS A 360 11.39 -12.09 -9.18
C LYS A 360 12.32 -11.50 -8.12
N GLU A 361 13.62 -11.52 -8.39
CA GLU A 361 14.64 -10.97 -7.50
C GLU A 361 14.44 -9.46 -7.27
N ARG A 362 14.02 -8.72 -8.30
CA ARG A 362 13.66 -7.30 -8.17
C ARG A 362 12.48 -7.08 -7.22
N GLU A 363 11.45 -7.93 -7.29
CA GLU A 363 10.28 -7.82 -6.40
C GLU A 363 10.63 -8.17 -4.94
N GLU A 364 11.49 -9.17 -4.72
CA GLU A 364 12.03 -9.47 -3.39
C GLU A 364 12.76 -8.26 -2.80
N MET A 365 13.57 -7.56 -3.60
CA MET A 365 14.22 -6.33 -3.16
C MET A 365 13.27 -5.17 -2.92
N ARG A 366 12.18 -5.04 -3.68
CA ARG A 366 11.14 -4.02 -3.41
C ARG A 366 10.50 -4.21 -2.04
N GLN A 367 10.21 -5.47 -1.68
CA GLN A 367 9.69 -5.79 -0.35
C GLN A 367 10.72 -5.47 0.74
N PHE A 368 12.00 -5.77 0.48
CA PHE A 368 13.10 -5.40 1.36
C PHE A 368 13.20 -3.88 1.57
N TRP A 369 13.15 -3.08 0.50
CA TRP A 369 13.20 -1.62 0.58
C TRP A 369 12.05 -1.01 1.38
N LYS A 370 10.83 -1.51 1.16
CA LYS A 370 9.64 -1.07 1.93
C LYS A 370 9.81 -1.34 3.41
N LYS A 371 10.32 -2.53 3.75
CA LYS A 371 10.60 -2.89 5.14
C LYS A 371 11.69 -2.00 5.74
N LEU A 372 12.78 -1.77 5.01
CA LEU A 372 13.91 -0.96 5.48
C LEU A 372 13.50 0.46 5.85
N ILE A 373 12.71 1.14 5.00
CA ILE A 373 12.18 2.47 5.30
C ILE A 373 11.22 2.44 6.51
N GLY A 374 10.43 1.37 6.65
CA GLY A 374 9.54 1.21 7.79
C GLY A 374 10.26 0.97 9.12
N ASP A 375 11.35 0.20 9.11
CA ASP A 375 12.16 -0.12 10.29
C ASP A 375 12.98 1.10 10.77
N ALA A 376 13.39 2.01 9.87
CA ALA A 376 14.10 3.27 10.21
C ALA A 376 13.25 4.28 11.02
N LYS A 377 12.05 3.88 11.46
CA LYS A 377 11.07 4.66 12.24
C LYS A 377 11.01 4.23 13.71
N GLU A 378 11.96 3.44 14.23
CA GLU A 378 11.85 2.91 15.60
C GLU A 378 11.86 4.03 16.67
N GLU A 379 10.69 4.29 17.25
CA GLU A 379 10.54 5.14 18.44
C GLU A 379 10.88 4.33 19.69
N ILE A 380 11.86 4.78 20.45
CA ILE A 380 12.23 4.14 21.72
C ILE A 380 11.38 4.72 22.85
N SER A 381 10.91 3.83 23.72
CA SER A 381 10.13 4.19 24.90
C SER A 381 11.07 4.69 26.01
N VAL A 382 11.20 6.01 26.15
CA VAL A 382 12.08 6.65 27.13
C VAL A 382 11.26 7.06 28.36
N LYS A 383 11.70 6.67 29.55
CA LYS A 383 11.12 7.14 30.81
C LYS A 383 11.47 8.62 31.00
N LYS A 384 10.47 9.50 30.96
CA LYS A 384 10.59 10.91 31.34
C LYS A 384 10.10 11.08 32.77
N ASP A 385 10.95 11.70 33.58
CA ASP A 385 10.66 12.09 34.95
C ASP A 385 10.17 13.55 34.99
N HIS A 386 9.65 14.00 36.13
CA HIS A 386 9.15 15.36 36.36
C HIS A 386 7.93 15.72 35.51
N GLU A 387 7.08 14.74 35.24
CA GLU A 387 5.88 14.91 34.41
C GLU A 387 4.66 15.20 35.28
N ILE A 388 3.71 15.95 34.72
CA ILE A 388 2.45 16.33 35.41
C ILE A 388 1.39 15.22 35.40
N LYS A 389 1.62 14.16 34.61
CA LYS A 389 0.74 13.00 34.44
C LYS A 389 1.57 11.75 34.23
N GLY A 390 1.09 10.61 34.71
CA GLY A 390 1.76 9.32 34.57
C GLY A 390 1.68 8.51 35.85
N LYS A 391 2.66 7.63 36.05
CA LYS A 391 2.79 6.88 37.30
C LYS A 391 3.50 7.76 38.33
N LEU A 392 3.00 7.76 39.57
CA LEU A 392 3.60 8.54 40.64
C LEU A 392 5.07 8.12 40.82
N ASP A 393 5.97 9.10 40.74
CA ASP A 393 7.39 8.89 40.97
C ASP A 393 7.74 9.39 42.37
N ILE A 394 8.18 8.48 43.24
CA ILE A 394 8.45 8.81 44.64
C ILE A 394 9.61 9.82 44.75
N GLY A 395 10.61 9.74 43.87
CA GLY A 395 11.73 10.67 43.83
C GLY A 395 11.30 12.09 43.46
N ASN A 396 10.44 12.22 42.44
CA ASN A 396 9.86 13.51 42.07
C ASN A 396 8.92 14.04 43.16
N LEU A 397 8.08 13.18 43.76
CA LEU A 397 7.21 13.60 44.87
C LEU A 397 8.00 14.14 46.07
N ILE A 398 9.11 13.50 46.45
CA ILE A 398 9.98 14.00 47.51
C ILE A 398 10.57 15.37 47.12
N SER A 399 10.95 15.52 45.85
CA SER A 399 11.56 16.75 45.33
C SER A 399 10.58 17.92 45.24
N PHE A 400 9.30 17.66 44.96
CA PHE A 400 8.23 18.66 44.89
C PHE A 400 7.25 18.58 46.08
N TYR A 401 7.68 18.02 47.21
CA TYR A 401 6.83 17.88 48.40
C TYR A 401 6.28 19.23 48.93
N PRO A 402 7.07 20.34 48.95
CA PRO A 402 6.54 21.64 49.35
C PRO A 402 5.36 22.10 48.46
N ASP A 403 5.49 21.95 47.15
CA ASP A 403 4.46 22.34 46.18
C ASP A 403 3.23 21.43 46.27
N PHE A 404 3.43 20.14 46.56
CA PHE A 404 2.35 19.19 46.83
C PHE A 404 1.50 19.60 48.02
N ILE A 405 2.11 20.01 49.14
CA ILE A 405 1.40 20.49 50.33
C ILE A 405 0.62 21.79 50.04
N GLU A 406 1.19 22.67 49.22
CA GLU A 406 0.50 23.90 48.81
C GLU A 406 -0.69 23.60 47.89
N ALA A 407 -0.53 22.67 46.96
CA ALA A 407 -1.59 22.18 46.08
C ALA A 407 -2.72 21.49 46.86
N GLU A 408 -2.40 20.72 47.91
CA GLU A 408 -3.37 20.07 48.79
C GLU A 408 -4.24 21.10 49.53
N LYS A 409 -3.62 22.16 50.06
CA LYS A 409 -4.36 23.27 50.69
C LYS A 409 -5.28 24.02 49.72
N LYS A 410 -4.88 24.10 48.45
CA LYS A 410 -5.62 24.80 47.38
C LYS A 410 -6.58 23.89 46.60
N GLY A 411 -6.54 22.57 46.83
CA GLY A 411 -7.30 21.57 46.08
C GLY A 411 -6.94 21.48 44.58
N ASN A 412 -5.75 21.89 44.17
CA ASN A 412 -5.35 21.94 42.75
C ASN A 412 -4.00 21.29 42.48
N TYR A 413 -4.04 20.09 41.91
CA TYR A 413 -2.86 19.26 41.63
C TYR A 413 -2.41 19.29 40.16
N LYS A 414 -3.07 20.09 39.29
CA LYS A 414 -2.96 19.97 37.83
C LYS A 414 -1.56 20.17 37.26
N ASN A 415 -0.68 20.86 37.99
CA ASN A 415 0.64 21.27 37.49
C ASN A 415 1.80 20.70 38.33
N LEU A 416 1.57 19.66 39.14
CA LEU A 416 2.62 19.06 39.96
C LEU A 416 3.45 18.05 39.15
N PRO A 417 4.76 18.30 38.94
CA PRO A 417 5.64 17.42 38.17
C PRO A 417 6.13 16.22 39.01
N ILE A 418 5.20 15.46 39.60
CA ILE A 418 5.49 14.36 40.53
C ILE A 418 5.37 12.98 39.89
N PHE A 419 5.06 12.91 38.59
CA PHE A 419 4.87 11.67 37.86
C PHE A 419 6.06 11.36 36.97
N ASN A 420 6.16 10.11 36.54
CA ASN A 420 6.95 9.68 35.41
C ASN A 420 6.04 9.04 34.36
N ARG A 421 6.42 9.15 33.09
CA ARG A 421 5.76 8.42 32.00
C ARG A 421 6.79 8.01 30.97
N TYR A 422 6.51 6.90 30.31
CA TYR A 422 7.26 6.51 29.13
C TYR A 422 6.70 7.31 27.95
N LEU A 423 7.55 8.11 27.31
CA LEU A 423 7.24 8.80 26.06
C LEU A 423 8.01 8.13 24.94
N LEU A 424 7.34 8.02 23.79
CA LEU A 424 8.00 7.62 22.56
C LEU A 424 8.77 8.82 22.06
N GLU A 425 10.10 8.70 22.05
CA GLU A 425 10.96 9.66 21.37
C GLU A 425 11.43 9.02 20.08
N SER A 426 11.25 9.74 18.97
CA SER A 426 11.90 9.37 17.71
C SER A 426 13.41 9.53 17.92
N GLN A 427 14.14 8.42 17.91
CA GLN A 427 15.55 8.49 17.59
C GLN A 427 15.61 8.80 16.09
N THR A 428 15.81 10.07 15.76
CA THR A 428 16.31 10.40 14.43
C THR A 428 17.76 9.99 14.40
N ASP A 429 18.03 8.74 14.03
CA ASP A 429 19.37 8.41 13.55
C ASP A 429 19.66 9.35 12.38
N ILE A 430 20.83 10.00 12.43
CA ILE A 430 21.22 10.97 11.40
C ILE A 430 21.55 10.14 10.15
N LEU A 431 20.55 9.94 9.30
CA LEU A 431 20.72 9.27 8.03
C LEU A 431 21.62 10.12 7.11
N PRO A 432 22.37 9.50 6.19
CA PRO A 432 23.16 10.26 5.23
C PRO A 432 22.24 11.01 4.26
N GLU A 433 22.65 12.22 3.86
CA GLU A 433 21.96 12.96 2.78
C GLU A 433 22.13 12.26 1.42
N ARG A 434 23.26 11.55 1.24
CA ARG A 434 23.63 10.94 -0.04
C ARG A 434 24.34 9.61 0.12
N ILE A 435 23.93 8.63 -0.67
CA ILE A 435 24.60 7.34 -0.82
C ILE A 435 25.01 7.17 -2.28
N GLU A 436 26.30 7.02 -2.56
CA GLU A 436 26.85 6.78 -3.90
C GLU A 436 27.33 5.34 -4.03
N ILE A 437 26.88 4.63 -5.07
CA ILE A 437 27.25 3.24 -5.33
C ILE A 437 27.94 3.13 -6.69
N SER A 438 29.17 2.65 -6.71
CA SER A 438 29.93 2.42 -7.93
C SER A 438 30.00 0.92 -8.24
N PHE A 439 29.46 0.51 -9.38
CA PHE A 439 29.62 -0.85 -9.90
C PHE A 439 30.80 -0.89 -10.87
N VAL A 440 31.84 -1.66 -10.54
CA VAL A 440 33.08 -1.80 -11.32
C VAL A 440 33.11 -3.20 -11.91
N ILE A 441 32.92 -3.32 -13.22
CA ILE A 441 32.64 -4.61 -13.86
C ILE A 441 33.71 -4.93 -14.88
N ASP A 442 34.22 -6.15 -14.78
CA ASP A 442 35.20 -6.71 -15.70
C ASP A 442 34.58 -6.89 -17.09
N ASN A 443 35.17 -6.26 -18.10
CA ASN A 443 34.82 -6.42 -19.51
C ASN A 443 36.00 -6.97 -20.33
N SER A 444 36.95 -7.63 -19.67
CA SER A 444 38.15 -8.21 -20.29
C SER A 444 37.84 -9.47 -21.12
N GLY A 445 38.83 -9.90 -21.91
CA GLY A 445 38.75 -11.06 -22.80
C GLY A 445 38.48 -12.41 -22.13
N SER A 446 38.67 -12.52 -20.81
CA SER A 446 38.38 -13.75 -20.05
C SER A 446 36.89 -13.95 -19.79
N MET A 447 36.08 -12.88 -19.90
CA MET A 447 34.64 -12.89 -19.68
C MET A 447 33.93 -13.71 -20.75
N ASN A 448 33.78 -15.01 -20.49
CA ASN A 448 33.05 -15.91 -21.38
C ASN A 448 31.52 -15.61 -21.37
N PRO A 449 30.75 -16.15 -22.34
CA PRO A 449 29.32 -15.85 -22.44
C PRO A 449 28.50 -16.15 -21.18
N ARG A 450 28.85 -17.20 -20.41
CA ARG A 450 28.15 -17.53 -19.15
C ARG A 450 28.41 -16.47 -18.07
N LYS A 451 29.64 -16.00 -17.96
CA LYS A 451 30.05 -14.94 -17.01
C LYS A 451 29.41 -13.60 -17.37
N ILE A 452 29.45 -13.23 -18.65
CA ILE A 452 28.77 -12.03 -19.16
C ILE A 452 27.28 -12.10 -18.86
N GLU A 453 26.61 -13.23 -19.13
CA GLU A 453 25.18 -13.38 -18.86
C GLU A 453 24.85 -13.19 -17.37
N ALA A 454 25.68 -13.74 -16.48
CA ALA A 454 25.53 -13.56 -15.04
C ALA A 454 25.73 -12.10 -14.60
N ALA A 455 26.77 -11.44 -15.10
CA ALA A 455 27.06 -10.04 -14.81
C ALA A 455 25.97 -9.10 -15.34
N ARG A 456 25.45 -9.32 -16.56
CA ARG A 456 24.31 -8.57 -17.11
C ARG A 456 23.05 -8.71 -16.27
N LYS A 457 22.74 -9.92 -15.79
CA LYS A 457 21.63 -10.16 -14.85
C LYS A 457 21.83 -9.42 -13.54
N ALA A 458 23.04 -9.46 -12.99
CA ALA A 458 23.37 -8.79 -11.73
C ALA A 458 23.23 -7.28 -11.84
N LEU A 459 23.78 -6.66 -12.89
CA LEU A 459 23.63 -5.23 -13.18
C LEU A 459 22.18 -4.84 -13.42
N ALA A 460 21.44 -5.64 -14.21
CA ALA A 460 20.03 -5.36 -14.48
C ALA A 460 19.22 -5.31 -13.19
N VAL A 461 19.38 -6.31 -12.30
CA VAL A 461 18.60 -6.34 -11.07
C VAL A 461 19.03 -5.27 -10.06
N THR A 462 20.33 -5.00 -9.91
CA THR A 462 20.81 -4.00 -8.95
C THR A 462 20.45 -2.58 -9.34
N LEU A 463 20.75 -2.17 -10.59
CA LEU A 463 20.48 -0.81 -11.06
C LEU A 463 18.97 -0.51 -11.05
N LEU A 464 18.15 -1.46 -11.51
CA LEU A 464 16.69 -1.31 -11.49
C LEU A 464 16.11 -1.34 -10.08
N SER A 465 16.71 -2.10 -9.17
CA SER A 465 16.30 -2.14 -7.77
C SER A 465 16.65 -0.85 -7.03
N ILE A 466 17.81 -0.24 -7.32
CA ILE A 466 18.20 1.08 -6.78
C ILE A 466 17.27 2.17 -7.33
N ASP A 467 16.90 2.10 -8.61
CA ASP A 467 15.91 3.03 -9.18
C ASP A 467 14.53 2.89 -8.51
N ASP A 468 14.07 1.66 -8.22
CA ASP A 468 12.85 1.44 -7.42
C ASP A 468 13.00 2.04 -6.01
N PHE A 469 14.16 1.86 -5.37
CA PHE A 469 14.43 2.37 -4.03
C PHE A 469 14.38 3.91 -3.98
N ASN A 470 15.00 4.59 -4.94
CA ASN A 470 14.93 6.04 -5.06
C ASN A 470 13.50 6.57 -5.19
N ARG A 471 12.62 5.84 -5.88
CA ARG A 471 11.21 6.20 -5.95
C ARG A 471 10.53 6.07 -4.59
N TYR A 472 10.83 5.02 -3.83
CA TYR A 472 10.34 4.90 -2.45
C TYR A 472 10.88 6.01 -1.55
N LEU A 473 12.17 6.35 -1.62
CA LEU A 473 12.74 7.46 -0.84
C LEU A 473 12.10 8.82 -1.16
N LYS A 474 11.85 9.10 -2.45
CA LYS A 474 11.14 10.33 -2.87
C LYS A 474 9.73 10.41 -2.28
N ASN A 475 8.97 9.31 -2.38
CA ASN A 475 7.59 9.26 -1.88
C ASN A 475 7.48 9.32 -0.36
N ASN A 476 8.54 8.94 0.37
CA ASN A 476 8.57 8.94 1.85
C ASN A 476 9.52 10.03 2.41
N SER A 477 9.88 11.03 1.62
CA SER A 477 10.83 12.09 2.02
C SER A 477 10.31 12.97 3.17
N GLU A 478 8.99 13.19 3.24
CA GLU A 478 8.34 13.85 4.39
C GLU A 478 8.39 12.97 5.64
N GLN A 479 8.30 11.65 5.48
CA GLN A 479 8.30 10.71 6.60
C GLN A 479 9.69 10.53 7.22
N LEU A 480 10.75 10.64 6.42
CA LEU A 480 12.13 10.50 6.87
C LEU A 480 12.70 11.81 7.47
N ASN A 481 11.94 12.92 7.43
CA ASN A 481 12.38 14.28 7.83
C ASN A 481 13.70 14.74 7.18
N GLN A 482 14.20 14.01 6.18
CA GLN A 482 15.46 14.25 5.50
C GLN A 482 15.38 13.71 4.08
N LYS A 483 15.93 14.46 3.13
CA LYS A 483 16.01 14.04 1.74
C LYS A 483 17.25 13.17 1.56
N ILE A 484 17.04 11.86 1.39
CA ILE A 484 18.09 10.90 1.06
C ILE A 484 18.11 10.66 -0.44
N GLU A 485 19.30 10.76 -1.04
CA GLU A 485 19.51 10.49 -2.47
C GLU A 485 20.47 9.31 -2.64
N VAL A 486 20.03 8.26 -3.34
CA VAL A 486 20.90 7.13 -3.71
C VAL A 486 21.29 7.26 -5.18
N LEU A 487 22.58 7.37 -5.47
CA LEU A 487 23.09 7.48 -6.83
C LEU A 487 23.91 6.26 -7.19
N SER A 488 23.80 5.79 -8.42
CA SER A 488 24.63 4.70 -8.93
C SER A 488 25.44 5.11 -10.15
N GLU A 489 26.67 4.62 -10.26
CA GLU A 489 27.49 4.72 -11.47
C GLU A 489 27.98 3.31 -11.89
N THR A 490 28.30 3.15 -13.17
CA THR A 490 28.84 1.89 -13.71
C THR A 490 30.15 2.17 -14.45
N TRP A 491 31.19 1.43 -14.10
CA TRP A 491 32.50 1.45 -14.74
C TRP A 491 32.81 0.10 -15.34
N PHE A 492 33.32 0.08 -16.57
CA PHE A 492 33.90 -1.10 -17.17
C PHE A 492 35.42 -0.98 -17.17
N PHE A 493 36.09 -2.12 -16.95
CA PHE A 493 37.54 -2.21 -17.02
C PHE A 493 37.98 -3.43 -17.83
N GLY A 494 39.08 -3.25 -18.55
CA GLY A 494 39.82 -4.26 -19.28
C GLY A 494 41.27 -3.79 -19.44
N SER A 495 41.77 -3.67 -20.66
CA SER A 495 43.07 -3.02 -20.94
C SER A 495 43.04 -1.51 -20.68
N LYS A 496 41.83 -0.94 -20.68
CA LYS A 496 41.51 0.43 -20.32
C LYS A 496 40.24 0.41 -19.47
N TYR A 497 39.93 1.52 -18.83
CA TYR A 497 38.71 1.69 -18.06
C TYR A 497 37.91 2.88 -18.59
N TYR A 498 36.59 2.82 -18.46
CA TYR A 498 35.69 3.92 -18.83
C TYR A 498 34.39 3.87 -18.02
N ASN A 499 33.83 5.05 -17.80
CA ASN A 499 32.55 5.21 -17.13
C ASN A 499 31.43 5.06 -18.18
N VAL A 500 30.52 4.10 -17.94
CA VAL A 500 29.37 3.82 -18.83
C VAL A 500 28.12 4.55 -18.36
N LYS A 501 28.00 4.72 -17.04
CA LYS A 501 26.92 5.42 -16.39
C LYS A 501 27.48 6.32 -15.32
N GLU A 502 27.24 7.63 -15.44
CA GLU A 502 27.68 8.61 -14.46
C GLU A 502 26.66 8.75 -13.33
N PHE A 503 27.07 9.36 -12.22
CA PHE A 503 26.11 9.82 -11.21
C PHE A 503 25.25 10.94 -11.80
N ASN A 504 23.95 10.68 -11.94
CA ASN A 504 23.01 11.64 -12.50
C ASN A 504 22.56 12.68 -11.48
N HIS A 505 23.42 13.66 -11.22
CA HIS A 505 23.13 14.78 -10.33
C HIS A 505 22.08 15.77 -10.88
N LYS A 506 21.73 15.67 -12.17
CA LYS A 506 20.84 16.63 -12.87
C LYS A 506 19.41 16.12 -13.04
N ASN A 507 19.08 14.92 -12.54
CA ASN A 507 17.76 14.28 -12.68
C ASN A 507 17.26 14.18 -14.14
N LEU A 508 18.16 14.04 -15.11
CA LEU A 508 17.78 13.83 -16.51
C LEU A 508 17.34 12.36 -16.70
N GLN A 509 16.03 12.11 -16.66
CA GLN A 509 15.47 10.76 -16.68
C GLN A 509 15.84 9.97 -17.95
N GLU A 510 15.89 10.61 -19.12
CA GLU A 510 16.23 9.95 -20.38
C GLU A 510 17.70 9.52 -20.44
N LYS A 511 18.61 10.41 -20.00
CA LYS A 511 20.04 10.12 -19.90
C LYS A 511 20.31 8.98 -18.90
N GLU A 512 19.65 9.00 -17.74
CA GLU A 512 19.77 7.92 -16.75
C GLU A 512 19.37 6.57 -17.33
N LYS A 513 18.22 6.54 -18.01
CA LYS A 513 17.70 5.32 -18.64
C LYS A 513 18.64 4.81 -19.72
N SER A 514 19.16 5.69 -20.57
CA SER A 514 20.07 5.29 -21.64
C SER A 514 21.39 4.73 -21.10
N GLU A 515 21.93 5.32 -20.05
CA GLU A 515 23.16 4.84 -19.40
C GLU A 515 22.96 3.52 -18.63
N ILE A 516 21.79 3.29 -18.03
CA ILE A 516 21.44 1.98 -17.45
C ILE A 516 21.37 0.91 -18.54
N ILE A 517 20.73 1.21 -19.68
CA ILE A 517 20.67 0.28 -20.81
C ILE A 517 22.09 -0.02 -21.32
N HIS A 518 22.91 1.01 -21.55
CA HIS A 518 24.30 0.87 -21.97
C HIS A 518 25.12 0.03 -20.98
N SER A 519 24.91 0.21 -19.67
CA SER A 519 25.57 -0.58 -18.61
C SER A 519 25.27 -2.08 -18.69
N ILE A 520 24.19 -2.50 -19.36
CA ILE A 520 23.82 -3.91 -19.47
C ILE A 520 24.21 -4.45 -20.85
N ILE A 521 23.93 -3.72 -21.93
CA ILE A 521 24.15 -4.21 -23.30
C ILE A 521 25.62 -4.20 -23.72
N ARG A 522 26.40 -3.20 -23.28
CA ARG A 522 27.79 -3.00 -23.75
C ARG A 522 28.78 -3.95 -23.08
N LEU A 523 28.35 -4.72 -22.08
CA LEU A 523 29.19 -5.73 -21.45
C LEU A 523 29.32 -6.93 -22.40
N ASP A 524 30.47 -7.09 -23.04
CA ASP A 524 30.69 -8.08 -24.10
C ASP A 524 32.04 -8.83 -24.03
N GLY A 525 32.91 -8.48 -23.07
CA GLY A 525 34.20 -9.13 -22.85
C GLY A 525 35.28 -8.78 -23.88
N THR A 526 35.17 -7.65 -24.58
CA THR A 526 36.09 -7.32 -25.69
C THR A 526 37.28 -6.44 -25.30
N ASP A 527 37.39 -5.98 -24.04
CA ASP A 527 38.36 -4.93 -23.66
C ASP A 527 39.80 -5.44 -23.40
N GLY A 528 40.12 -6.70 -23.71
CA GLY A 528 41.50 -7.23 -23.68
C GLY A 528 41.95 -7.70 -22.29
N ALA A 529 43.01 -7.11 -21.72
CA ALA A 529 43.59 -7.48 -20.42
C ALA A 529 42.71 -7.07 -19.22
N THR A 530 43.17 -7.29 -17.98
CA THR A 530 42.41 -7.00 -16.74
C THR A 530 43.18 -6.00 -15.86
N ASP A 531 42.96 -4.70 -16.06
CA ASP A 531 43.54 -3.60 -15.27
C ASP A 531 42.46 -2.93 -14.40
N ASP A 532 42.01 -3.67 -13.38
CA ASP A 532 41.08 -3.20 -12.35
C ASP A 532 41.70 -2.12 -11.45
N GLY A 533 42.99 -2.25 -11.14
CA GLY A 533 43.70 -1.33 -10.27
C GLY A 533 43.67 0.11 -10.76
N SER A 534 43.92 0.35 -12.06
CA SER A 534 43.85 1.70 -12.63
C SER A 534 42.42 2.29 -12.56
N CYS A 535 41.39 1.45 -12.74
CA CYS A 535 39.99 1.88 -12.62
C CYS A 535 39.65 2.29 -11.18
N LEU A 536 40.01 1.47 -10.19
CA LEU A 536 39.81 1.81 -8.77
C LEU A 536 40.58 3.06 -8.37
N LYS A 537 41.80 3.24 -8.89
CA LYS A 537 42.61 4.43 -8.66
C LYS A 537 41.96 5.69 -9.23
N GLU A 538 41.35 5.61 -10.42
CA GLU A 538 40.58 6.72 -10.98
C GLU A 538 39.39 7.10 -10.07
N ILE A 539 38.62 6.12 -9.60
CA ILE A 539 37.48 6.36 -8.70
C ILE A 539 37.97 7.05 -7.43
N SER A 540 39.10 6.59 -6.86
CA SER A 540 39.75 7.20 -5.71
C SER A 540 40.20 8.64 -5.97
N ASN A 541 40.79 8.91 -7.14
CA ASN A 541 41.28 10.24 -7.53
C ASN A 541 40.14 11.24 -7.78
N ARG A 542 38.96 10.77 -8.18
CA ARG A 542 37.76 11.60 -8.38
C ARG A 542 37.10 12.06 -7.08
N ILE A 543 37.46 11.47 -5.93
CA ILE A 543 36.97 11.91 -4.63
C ILE A 543 37.66 13.23 -4.27
N THR A 544 36.90 14.32 -4.29
CA THR A 544 37.40 15.64 -3.94
C THR A 544 37.66 15.76 -2.43
N PRO A 545 38.54 16.67 -1.98
CA PRO A 545 38.75 16.92 -0.54
C PRO A 545 37.49 17.33 0.22
N ARG A 546 36.49 17.91 -0.48
CA ARG A 546 35.18 18.20 0.11
C ARG A 546 34.38 16.91 0.34
N GLN A 547 34.28 16.04 -0.66
CA GLN A 547 33.59 14.76 -0.54
C GLN A 547 34.25 13.90 0.54
N GLU A 548 35.58 13.84 0.61
CA GLU A 548 36.29 13.09 1.65
C GLU A 548 35.91 13.54 3.07
N ARG A 549 35.72 14.85 3.28
CA ARG A 549 35.24 15.37 4.58
C ARG A 549 33.81 14.97 4.88
N GLU A 550 32.93 14.94 3.89
CA GLU A 550 31.53 14.52 4.07
C GLU A 550 31.42 13.00 4.30
N LEU A 551 32.27 12.20 3.64
CA LEU A 551 32.44 10.77 3.89
C LEU A 551 32.90 10.50 5.34
N LYS A 552 33.88 11.26 5.82
CA LYS A 552 34.38 11.15 7.21
C LYS A 552 33.36 11.56 8.28
N LYS A 553 32.41 12.45 7.94
CA LYS A 553 31.33 12.87 8.84
C LYS A 553 30.12 11.93 8.83
N GLY A 554 30.00 11.05 7.83
CA GLY A 554 28.83 10.21 7.63
C GLY A 554 27.66 10.87 6.89
N ASN A 555 27.78 12.15 6.50
CA ASN A 555 26.75 12.86 5.72
C ASN A 555 26.61 12.30 4.30
N GLN A 556 27.71 11.77 3.76
CA GLN A 556 27.76 11.06 2.50
C GLN A 556 28.34 9.67 2.75
N ILE A 557 27.81 8.67 2.06
CA ILE A 557 28.35 7.31 2.05
C ILE A 557 28.71 6.95 0.61
N LYS A 558 29.85 6.29 0.41
CA LYS A 558 30.25 5.77 -0.91
C LYS A 558 30.61 4.29 -0.79
N ILE A 559 30.06 3.48 -1.68
CA ILE A 559 30.26 2.04 -1.74
C ILE A 559 30.73 1.66 -3.13
N VAL A 560 31.76 0.83 -3.24
CA VAL A 560 32.29 0.31 -4.51
C VAL A 560 32.15 -1.21 -4.51
N PHE A 561 31.47 -1.74 -5.53
CA PHE A 561 31.34 -3.17 -5.78
C PHE A 561 32.08 -3.54 -7.06
N GLN A 562 33.17 -4.30 -6.96
CA GLN A 562 33.90 -4.84 -8.09
C GLN A 562 33.45 -6.27 -8.41
N VAL A 563 33.17 -6.57 -9.68
CA VAL A 563 32.97 -7.93 -10.18
C VAL A 563 34.08 -8.25 -11.16
N THR A 564 34.85 -9.30 -10.91
CA THR A 564 35.93 -9.78 -11.78
C THR A 564 35.89 -11.29 -11.95
N ASP A 565 36.33 -11.77 -13.11
CA ASP A 565 36.28 -13.19 -13.43
C ASP A 565 37.62 -13.94 -13.29
N GLY A 566 38.62 -13.24 -12.75
CA GLY A 566 40.00 -13.68 -12.63
C GLY A 566 40.76 -12.92 -11.56
N ALA A 567 42.07 -12.87 -11.71
CA ALA A 567 42.98 -12.13 -10.84
C ALA A 567 43.44 -10.87 -11.56
N SER A 568 43.60 -9.78 -10.80
CA SER A 568 44.19 -8.53 -11.31
C SER A 568 45.52 -8.80 -12.03
N SER A 569 45.73 -8.17 -13.19
CA SER A 569 47.03 -8.20 -13.86
C SER A 569 48.10 -7.43 -13.07
N PHE A 570 47.67 -6.52 -12.19
CA PHE A 570 48.50 -5.65 -11.37
C PHE A 570 48.02 -5.65 -9.90
N PRO A 571 48.17 -6.79 -9.19
CA PRO A 571 47.55 -6.97 -7.88
C PRO A 571 48.10 -6.02 -6.80
N GLY A 572 49.35 -5.60 -6.91
CA GLY A 572 49.90 -4.57 -6.02
C GLY A 572 49.19 -3.23 -6.17
N LEU A 573 48.96 -2.80 -7.42
CA LEU A 573 48.29 -1.54 -7.73
C LEU A 573 46.79 -1.58 -7.36
N ALA A 574 46.13 -2.72 -7.57
CA ALA A 574 44.76 -2.92 -7.11
C ALA A 574 44.66 -2.85 -5.58
N LYS A 575 45.59 -3.49 -4.85
CA LYS A 575 45.64 -3.43 -3.38
C LYS A 575 45.85 -2.01 -2.88
N GLU A 576 46.81 -1.28 -3.44
CA GLU A 576 47.05 0.13 -3.09
C GLU A 576 45.81 1.01 -3.34
N ALA A 577 45.09 0.78 -4.44
CA ALA A 577 43.87 1.52 -4.74
C ALA A 577 42.73 1.21 -3.75
N VAL A 578 42.56 -0.06 -3.35
CA VAL A 578 41.60 -0.47 -2.32
C VAL A 578 41.96 0.16 -0.97
N GLU A 579 43.22 0.10 -0.55
CA GLU A 579 43.70 0.71 0.69
C GLU A 579 43.48 2.23 0.71
N GLU A 580 43.70 2.90 -0.42
CA GLU A 580 43.43 4.34 -0.54
C GLU A 580 41.93 4.66 -0.42
N LEU A 581 41.05 3.90 -1.10
CA LEU A 581 39.60 4.08 -0.99
C LEU A 581 39.13 3.89 0.47
N LEU A 582 39.60 2.83 1.14
CA LEU A 582 39.30 2.57 2.54
C LEU A 582 39.77 3.72 3.45
N SER A 583 40.95 4.30 3.18
CA SER A 583 41.48 5.45 3.94
C SER A 583 40.62 6.72 3.79
N LYS A 584 39.83 6.81 2.72
CA LYS A 584 38.87 7.89 2.43
C LYS A 584 37.46 7.60 2.94
N ASN A 585 37.28 6.60 3.80
CA ASN A 585 35.97 6.15 4.31
C ASN A 585 35.02 5.63 3.22
N VAL A 586 35.56 5.04 2.15
CA VAL A 586 34.77 4.35 1.12
C VAL A 586 34.69 2.87 1.47
N GLU A 587 33.49 2.28 1.43
CA GLU A 587 33.35 0.84 1.53
C GLU A 587 33.64 0.19 0.19
N VAL A 588 34.49 -0.84 0.15
CA VAL A 588 34.89 -1.50 -1.09
C VAL A 588 34.71 -3.01 -0.93
N TYR A 589 34.10 -3.65 -1.92
CA TYR A 589 33.86 -5.09 -1.94
C TYR A 589 34.16 -5.68 -3.32
N GLY A 590 34.78 -6.87 -3.34
CA GLY A 590 35.12 -7.59 -4.56
C GLY A 590 34.34 -8.90 -4.69
N PHE A 591 33.94 -9.26 -5.91
CA PHE A 591 33.30 -10.53 -6.24
C PHE A 591 34.09 -11.24 -7.34
N GLN A 592 34.61 -12.43 -7.03
CA GLN A 592 35.29 -13.27 -8.02
C GLN A 592 34.34 -14.31 -8.61
N ILE A 593 34.23 -14.36 -9.94
CA ILE A 593 33.35 -15.30 -10.66
C ILE A 593 34.13 -16.21 -11.61
N GLY A 594 33.66 -17.45 -11.78
CA GLY A 594 34.21 -18.39 -12.75
C GLY A 594 35.22 -19.38 -12.17
N LYS A 595 35.88 -20.11 -13.07
CA LYS A 595 36.81 -21.18 -12.71
C LYS A 595 38.10 -20.61 -12.14
N ASN A 596 38.28 -20.86 -10.86
CA ASN A 596 39.45 -20.43 -10.12
C ASN A 596 40.55 -21.48 -10.16
N ASN A 597 41.78 -21.05 -10.45
CA ASN A 597 42.97 -21.84 -10.13
C ASN A 597 43.56 -21.31 -8.80
N GLN A 598 44.39 -22.11 -8.14
CA GLN A 598 44.97 -21.74 -6.83
C GLN A 598 45.76 -20.42 -6.87
N VAL A 599 46.27 -20.02 -8.04
CA VAL A 599 47.02 -18.77 -8.21
C VAL A 599 46.06 -17.58 -8.22
N ASN A 600 44.95 -17.66 -8.95
CA ASN A 600 43.96 -16.61 -9.05
C ASN A 600 43.24 -16.36 -7.71
N GLU A 601 42.99 -17.42 -6.93
CA GLU A 601 42.41 -17.27 -5.58
C GLU A 601 43.39 -16.60 -4.63
N LYS A 602 44.68 -16.95 -4.70
CA LYS A 602 45.72 -16.29 -3.90
C LYS A 602 45.83 -14.82 -4.24
N ILE A 603 45.81 -14.47 -5.53
CA ILE A 603 45.87 -13.06 -5.94
C ILE A 603 44.62 -12.30 -5.50
N PHE A 604 43.42 -12.89 -5.66
CA PHE A 604 42.19 -12.25 -5.21
C PHE A 604 42.19 -12.04 -3.69
N ASN A 605 42.57 -13.06 -2.92
CA ASN A 605 42.68 -12.94 -1.47
C ASN A 605 43.73 -11.91 -1.05
N PHE A 606 44.87 -11.84 -1.74
CA PHE A 606 45.91 -10.84 -1.48
C PHE A 606 45.38 -9.40 -1.60
N VAL A 607 44.54 -9.13 -2.60
CA VAL A 607 43.96 -7.80 -2.86
C VAL A 607 42.82 -7.47 -1.89
N TRP A 608 41.91 -8.44 -1.65
CA TRP A 608 40.60 -8.17 -1.02
C TRP A 608 40.46 -8.66 0.42
N ASN A 609 41.30 -9.59 0.88
CA ASN A 609 41.09 -10.27 2.16
C ASN A 609 42.33 -10.23 3.09
N GLU A 610 43.54 -10.31 2.54
CA GLU A 610 44.77 -10.35 3.33
C GLU A 610 45.19 -8.97 3.85
N GLY A 611 45.29 -8.83 5.17
CA GLY A 611 45.77 -7.61 5.84
C GLY A 611 44.66 -6.65 6.31
N TYR A 612 43.39 -6.96 6.02
CA TYR A 612 42.24 -6.21 6.51
C TYR A 612 41.66 -6.83 7.79
N LYS A 613 40.95 -6.03 8.58
CA LYS A 613 40.26 -6.50 9.79
C LYS A 613 39.12 -7.47 9.47
N GLU A 614 38.42 -7.22 8.37
CA GLU A 614 37.33 -8.04 7.86
C GLU A 614 37.57 -8.32 6.36
N PRO A 615 37.12 -9.48 5.84
CA PRO A 615 37.28 -9.80 4.43
C PRO A 615 36.36 -8.91 3.57
N HIS A 616 36.92 -8.31 2.51
CA HIS A 616 36.19 -7.49 1.55
C HIS A 616 35.85 -8.25 0.25
N GLY A 617 36.42 -9.44 0.04
CA GLY A 617 36.26 -10.23 -1.17
C GLY A 617 35.41 -11.48 -0.98
N VAL A 618 34.46 -11.71 -1.89
CA VAL A 618 33.62 -12.92 -1.97
C VAL A 618 33.98 -13.73 -3.21
N ILE A 619 34.34 -15.00 -3.02
CA ILE A 619 34.59 -15.94 -4.11
C ILE A 619 33.30 -16.70 -4.41
N ILE A 620 32.68 -16.42 -5.57
CA ILE A 620 31.49 -17.14 -6.06
C ILE A 620 31.89 -18.42 -6.80
N GLY A 621 33.03 -18.38 -7.50
CA GLY A 621 33.57 -19.54 -8.23
C GLY A 621 32.72 -19.92 -9.46
N GLU A 622 32.68 -21.21 -9.79
CA GLU A 622 32.07 -21.71 -11.03
C GLU A 622 30.54 -21.54 -11.12
N GLU A 623 29.87 -21.35 -9.98
CA GLU A 623 28.42 -21.12 -9.89
C GLU A 623 28.08 -19.65 -10.16
N VAL A 624 28.52 -19.14 -11.31
CA VAL A 624 28.39 -17.74 -11.74
C VAL A 624 26.95 -17.23 -11.68
N GLU A 625 25.95 -18.12 -11.82
CA GLU A 625 24.53 -17.80 -11.75
C GLU A 625 24.08 -17.30 -10.37
N LYS A 626 24.88 -17.47 -9.31
CA LYS A 626 24.63 -16.92 -7.96
C LYS A 626 24.97 -15.43 -7.83
N LEU A 627 25.75 -14.87 -8.76
CA LEU A 627 26.21 -13.48 -8.70
C LEU A 627 25.09 -12.46 -8.46
N PRO A 628 23.93 -12.49 -9.17
CA PRO A 628 22.87 -11.51 -8.93
C PRO A 628 22.38 -11.50 -7.48
N LYS A 629 22.25 -12.68 -6.85
CA LYS A 629 21.77 -12.81 -5.48
C LYS A 629 22.81 -12.36 -4.45
N GLU A 630 24.07 -12.75 -4.62
CA GLU A 630 25.13 -12.33 -3.69
C GLU A 630 25.40 -10.83 -3.77
N LEU A 631 25.34 -10.24 -4.98
CA LEU A 631 25.48 -8.80 -5.14
C LEU A 631 24.32 -8.03 -4.49
N LEU A 632 23.06 -8.46 -4.72
CA LEU A 632 21.89 -7.87 -4.06
C LEU A 632 21.95 -8.00 -2.54
N LYS A 633 22.42 -9.14 -2.02
CA LYS A 633 22.61 -9.35 -0.59
C LYS A 633 23.64 -8.41 0.00
N ALA A 634 24.75 -8.15 -0.69
CA ALA A 634 25.75 -7.19 -0.25
C ALA A 634 25.21 -5.75 -0.26
N VAL A 635 24.54 -5.35 -1.35
CA VAL A 635 23.84 -4.05 -1.43
C VAL A 635 22.83 -3.91 -0.29
N GLY A 636 22.00 -4.92 -0.06
CA GLY A 636 20.99 -4.92 1.00
C GLY A 636 21.59 -4.89 2.40
N LYS A 637 22.69 -5.62 2.65
CA LYS A 637 23.40 -5.61 3.94
C LYS A 637 23.95 -4.21 4.25
N ASN A 638 24.60 -3.56 3.28
CA ASN A 638 25.15 -2.22 3.48
C ASN A 638 24.03 -1.21 3.69
N MET A 639 22.97 -1.26 2.88
CA MET A 639 21.81 -0.39 3.09
C MET A 639 21.16 -0.60 4.46
N LYS A 640 21.06 -1.84 4.94
CA LYS A 640 20.57 -2.11 6.29
C LYS A 640 21.47 -1.52 7.37
N SER A 641 22.79 -1.63 7.21
CA SER A 641 23.72 -1.01 8.14
C SER A 641 23.60 0.51 8.17
N ILE A 642 23.33 1.14 7.03
CA ILE A 642 23.21 2.60 6.93
C ILE A 642 21.93 3.11 7.61
N PHE A 643 20.82 2.37 7.48
CA PHE A 643 19.51 2.80 7.97
C PHE A 643 19.20 2.34 9.40
N ASN A 644 20.02 1.47 10.00
CA ASN A 644 19.85 0.96 11.37
C ASN A 644 21.00 1.40 12.31
N ASN A 645 21.75 2.45 11.94
CA ASN A 645 22.99 2.87 12.60
C ASN A 645 22.80 4.04 13.55
#